data_AF-A0A817UU62-F1
#
_entry.id   AF-A0A817UU62-F1
#
_cell.length_a   1.000
_cell.length_b   1.000
_cell.length_c   1.000
_cell.angle_alpha   90.00
_cell.angle_beta   90.00
_cell.angle_gamma   90.00
#
_symmetry.space_group_name_H-M   'P 1'
#
loop_
_entity.id
_entity.type
_entity.pdbx_description
1 polymer ?
#
loop_
_entity_poly.entity_id
_entity_poly.type
_entity_poly.pdbx_seq_one_letter_code
_entity_poly.pdbx_strand_id
1 'polypeptide(L)'
;MVSHLCDVLNTDALPSGDNFLAYVPFLKTLDPVPDHPIFINDCLSKICAECVTRASKLVPLVPHSLDIARTISAKEIEQRYTYLDNDQLSTIFVEFNANTNQTRQFFRKDARQRYSELFQKHWTTIVKLSTCFEMLTTSIEKCLRSKNSDEPFTEITFIQEIIGEVNKIIQEFNNELNVFNFCLSKQFRSSLYICTVISAALYYYNRQKTHFLDVIKGVHENKDKSIEKFIPWVILVENDDERVAINIITELSQVLCQSFESQGKEIMKSQIDKETKTVSRFTIIKELDGEVYNARNDWLMRYVLNPQDLIIERFKQKWAKIEATTDEKLKPIVNTTSEKLIEIFGVIKTINTISQEQGGHSLSLVEDLFEPLTDQGNYQLTDKKFCMAKLFHHYLIGEQVSTEISTRNSLSYTVNDRWKTLVDNFPKLSEEIKHTFRSLENAFETATISYFGLFLDKILSEQTKTAQALSSQMSSFIAKTYRDIYEHLLNQIQGCAASCPCCKRICDVDHHLELTCPIGQGENRHRCQFGHQIRGMGGIYHKFTGEASIAWCEIIKDEGQVIISEKMPQTWKAFKNANPDWDFGDPRTRENLTPPYVYMWKQIGEQLCEHYKNGMKFVEKNSPLPINHFIFMLDHSGSMNEEINILRRSTAGSAAPQGNKVANDSSEINRTPWRCLLRAVKGFLDIRIRQASFDDQITVILFGERAVLIYNRQKLTEIDIGQLNIPMKICGETTNFSAAFQMVIKTLEEVNKNPERNRYQQTLIFMTDGEPQVYPQKELQQLCDYRPG
;
A
#
# COMPACT_ATOMS: atom_id res chain seq x y z
N MET A 1 88.97 33.06 -48.47
CA MET A 1 87.90 32.79 -49.47
C MET A 1 88.19 31.56 -50.33
N VAL A 2 89.32 31.45 -51.05
CA VAL A 2 89.66 30.19 -51.76
C VAL A 2 89.78 29.00 -50.80
N SER A 3 90.39 29.17 -49.61
CA SER A 3 90.37 28.08 -48.61
C SER A 3 88.96 27.81 -48.05
N HIS A 4 88.11 28.83 -47.86
CA HIS A 4 86.70 28.64 -47.47
C HIS A 4 85.83 28.01 -48.56
N LEU A 5 86.15 28.23 -49.84
CA LEU A 5 85.52 27.53 -50.96
C LEU A 5 86.00 26.09 -51.04
N CYS A 6 87.26 25.80 -50.68
CA CYS A 6 87.76 24.43 -50.48
C CYS A 6 87.12 23.74 -49.25
N ASP A 7 86.84 24.50 -48.17
CA ASP A 7 86.18 24.01 -46.95
C ASP A 7 84.68 23.71 -47.19
N VAL A 8 84.05 24.35 -48.19
CA VAL A 8 82.65 24.13 -48.60
C VAL A 8 82.52 23.22 -49.83
N LEU A 9 83.54 23.15 -50.69
CA LEU A 9 83.56 22.36 -51.94
C LEU A 9 84.90 21.62 -52.11
N ASN A 10 84.86 20.30 -52.31
CA ASN A 10 86.08 19.50 -52.43
C ASN A 10 86.65 19.57 -53.86
N THR A 11 87.71 20.35 -54.11
CA THR A 11 88.28 20.46 -55.47
C THR A 11 89.80 20.39 -55.54
N ASP A 12 90.31 19.38 -56.25
CA ASP A 12 91.72 19.25 -56.67
C ASP A 12 91.98 19.74 -58.12
N ALA A 13 90.99 20.31 -58.81
CA ALA A 13 91.19 20.90 -60.14
C ALA A 13 90.27 22.11 -60.38
N LEU A 14 90.85 23.30 -60.55
CA LEU A 14 90.12 24.50 -60.99
C LEU A 14 89.92 24.49 -62.53
N PRO A 15 88.78 24.98 -63.06
CA PRO A 15 88.57 25.12 -64.50
C PRO A 15 89.58 26.08 -65.14
N SER A 16 89.95 25.87 -66.41
CA SER A 16 90.82 26.78 -67.14
C SER A 16 90.15 28.14 -67.38
N GLY A 17 90.96 29.20 -67.41
CA GLY A 17 90.50 30.60 -67.45
C GLY A 17 89.58 30.96 -68.62
N ASP A 18 89.59 30.17 -69.70
CA ASP A 18 88.79 30.42 -70.89
C ASP A 18 87.28 30.16 -70.68
N ASN A 19 86.92 29.22 -69.78
CA ASN A 19 85.52 28.95 -69.46
C ASN A 19 84.87 30.03 -68.58
N PHE A 20 85.68 30.80 -67.84
CA PHE A 20 85.20 31.84 -66.93
C PHE A 20 84.84 33.14 -67.66
N LEU A 21 85.55 33.46 -68.75
CA LEU A 21 85.37 34.70 -69.51
C LEU A 21 84.03 34.75 -70.28
N ALA A 22 83.40 33.61 -70.56
CA ALA A 22 82.12 33.54 -71.27
C ALA A 22 80.93 34.13 -70.48
N TYR A 23 81.02 34.21 -69.15
CA TYR A 23 79.90 34.59 -68.27
C TYR A 23 80.01 36.00 -67.66
N VAL A 24 81.09 36.71 -67.97
CA VAL A 24 81.39 38.07 -67.47
C VAL A 24 80.35 39.15 -67.86
N PRO A 25 79.67 39.11 -69.03
CA PRO A 25 78.68 40.13 -69.39
C PRO A 25 77.42 40.15 -68.51
N PHE A 26 76.99 38.98 -68.02
CA PHE A 26 75.82 38.83 -67.14
C PHE A 26 76.07 39.41 -65.74
N LEU A 27 77.30 39.29 -65.24
CA LEU A 27 77.67 39.70 -63.89
C LEU A 27 77.85 41.23 -63.75
N LYS A 28 77.88 41.96 -64.86
CA LYS A 28 78.05 43.43 -64.89
C LYS A 28 76.77 44.23 -64.67
N THR A 29 75.58 43.62 -64.64
CA THR A 29 74.29 44.34 -64.58
C THR A 29 73.81 44.66 -63.17
N LEU A 30 74.62 44.46 -62.13
CA LEU A 30 74.17 44.55 -60.74
C LEU A 30 75.07 45.53 -59.97
N ASP A 31 74.53 46.69 -59.59
CA ASP A 31 75.19 47.78 -58.83
C ASP A 31 74.64 47.89 -57.37
N PRO A 32 75.21 48.66 -56.42
CA PRO A 32 75.85 48.09 -55.22
C PRO A 32 75.40 48.67 -53.85
N VAL A 33 76.21 48.38 -52.80
CA VAL A 33 76.43 49.07 -51.49
C VAL A 33 75.76 48.38 -50.24
N PRO A 34 76.38 48.29 -49.03
CA PRO A 34 77.68 47.64 -48.66
C PRO A 34 77.72 46.94 -47.24
N ASP A 35 78.80 46.18 -46.97
CA ASP A 35 79.54 46.01 -45.68
C ASP A 35 78.92 45.26 -44.46
N HIS A 36 79.59 44.44 -43.63
CA HIS A 36 80.95 43.86 -43.49
C HIS A 36 80.90 42.79 -42.34
N PRO A 37 82.00 42.36 -41.70
CA PRO A 37 82.52 41.00 -41.48
C PRO A 37 81.99 40.20 -40.25
N ILE A 38 80.79 40.48 -39.74
CA ILE A 38 80.16 39.65 -38.67
C ILE A 38 79.64 38.30 -39.25
N PHE A 39 79.69 38.15 -40.57
CA PHE A 39 78.81 37.30 -41.35
C PHE A 39 78.89 35.79 -41.10
N ILE A 40 80.01 35.17 -40.73
CA ILE A 40 80.07 33.69 -40.64
C ILE A 40 79.56 33.17 -39.28
N ASN A 41 80.04 33.74 -38.16
CA ASN A 41 79.49 33.43 -36.84
C ASN A 41 78.05 33.92 -36.71
N ASP A 42 77.73 35.05 -37.31
CA ASP A 42 76.37 35.57 -37.36
C ASP A 42 75.48 34.74 -38.29
N CYS A 43 75.97 34.21 -39.41
CA CYS A 43 75.19 33.28 -40.25
C CYS A 43 74.98 31.94 -39.57
N LEU A 44 75.98 31.32 -38.94
CA LEU A 44 75.79 30.05 -38.22
C LEU A 44 74.89 30.21 -36.99
N SER A 45 75.06 31.31 -36.24
CA SER A 45 74.19 31.66 -35.11
C SER A 45 72.77 32.03 -35.58
N LYS A 46 72.62 32.75 -36.70
CA LYS A 46 71.32 33.04 -37.35
C LYS A 46 70.70 31.79 -37.97
N ILE A 47 71.47 30.85 -38.51
CA ILE A 47 70.99 29.57 -39.06
C ILE A 47 70.51 28.67 -37.91
N CYS A 48 71.28 28.54 -36.83
CA CYS A 48 70.83 27.86 -35.61
C CYS A 48 69.59 28.55 -35.02
N ALA A 49 69.60 29.87 -34.89
CA ALA A 49 68.47 30.64 -34.37
C ALA A 49 67.23 30.54 -35.26
N GLU A 50 67.36 30.55 -36.59
CA GLU A 50 66.24 30.42 -37.54
C GLU A 50 65.70 28.99 -37.56
N CYS A 51 66.56 27.96 -37.48
CA CYS A 51 66.13 26.57 -37.32
C CYS A 51 65.39 26.35 -36.00
N VAL A 52 65.90 26.91 -34.89
CA VAL A 52 65.25 26.85 -33.57
C VAL A 52 63.95 27.66 -33.56
N THR A 53 63.91 28.82 -34.20
CA THR A 53 62.72 29.68 -34.29
C THR A 53 61.63 29.02 -35.15
N ARG A 54 61.98 28.41 -36.29
CA ARG A 54 61.02 27.68 -37.12
C ARG A 54 60.56 26.37 -36.48
N ALA A 55 61.45 25.67 -35.77
CA ALA A 55 61.08 24.54 -34.92
C ALA A 55 60.11 24.94 -33.80
N SER A 56 60.28 26.13 -33.20
CA SER A 56 59.37 26.67 -32.17
C SER A 56 58.01 27.15 -32.71
N LYS A 57 57.91 27.40 -34.03
CA LYS A 57 56.63 27.70 -34.71
C LYS A 57 55.84 26.43 -35.05
N LEU A 58 56.50 25.27 -35.12
CA LEU A 58 55.84 23.98 -35.32
C LEU A 58 55.19 23.45 -34.04
N VAL A 59 55.71 23.79 -32.84
CA VAL A 59 55.12 23.50 -31.52
C VAL A 59 55.56 24.58 -30.49
N PRO A 60 54.67 25.20 -29.69
CA PRO A 60 55.05 26.25 -28.75
C PRO A 60 56.00 25.72 -27.65
N LEU A 61 57.22 26.25 -27.59
CA LEU A 61 58.22 25.95 -26.57
C LEU A 61 58.08 26.91 -25.37
N VAL A 62 58.19 26.39 -24.15
CA VAL A 62 58.40 27.19 -22.93
C VAL A 62 59.87 27.63 -22.91
N PRO A 63 60.20 28.90 -22.59
CA PRO A 63 61.55 29.49 -22.76
C PRO A 63 62.74 28.76 -22.11
N HIS A 64 62.50 27.85 -21.16
CA HIS A 64 63.56 27.31 -20.30
C HIS A 64 64.54 26.34 -21.03
N SER A 65 64.10 25.66 -22.10
CA SER A 65 64.97 24.75 -22.89
C SER A 65 65.86 25.49 -23.89
N LEU A 66 65.49 26.72 -24.26
CA LEU A 66 66.26 27.59 -25.16
C LEU A 66 67.55 28.10 -24.50
N ASP A 67 67.55 28.27 -23.18
CA ASP A 67 68.74 28.69 -22.43
C ASP A 67 69.79 27.58 -22.31
N ILE A 68 69.38 26.30 -22.30
CA ILE A 68 70.31 25.16 -22.27
C ILE A 68 71.02 24.98 -23.63
N ALA A 69 70.30 25.15 -24.75
CA ALA A 69 70.91 25.10 -26.08
C ALA A 69 71.82 26.31 -26.37
N ARG A 70 71.52 27.47 -25.77
CA ARG A 70 72.34 28.69 -25.85
C ARG A 70 73.55 28.68 -24.93
N THR A 71 73.59 27.81 -23.92
CA THR A 71 74.70 27.72 -22.94
C THR A 71 75.83 26.77 -23.34
N ILE A 72 75.73 26.08 -24.48
CA ILE A 72 76.92 25.50 -25.15
C ILE A 72 77.74 26.68 -25.68
N SER A 73 78.58 27.23 -24.81
CA SER A 73 79.38 28.41 -25.13
C SER A 73 80.42 28.06 -26.19
N ALA A 74 80.72 28.99 -27.09
CA ALA A 74 81.84 28.89 -28.05
C ALA A 74 83.18 28.49 -27.38
N LYS A 75 83.29 28.67 -26.05
CA LYS A 75 84.40 28.28 -25.18
C LYS A 75 84.60 26.76 -25.07
N GLU A 76 83.55 25.95 -25.19
CA GLU A 76 83.65 24.47 -25.20
C GLU A 76 84.14 23.93 -26.56
N ILE A 77 83.96 24.71 -27.63
CA ILE A 77 84.50 24.43 -28.97
C ILE A 77 85.98 24.87 -29.04
N GLU A 78 86.34 25.96 -28.37
CA GLU A 78 87.71 26.48 -28.23
C GLU A 78 88.66 25.51 -27.49
N GLN A 79 88.14 24.68 -26.57
CA GLN A 79 88.96 23.75 -25.77
C GLN A 79 89.42 22.48 -26.49
N ARG A 80 89.03 22.25 -27.76
CA ARG A 80 89.39 21.02 -28.50
C ARG A 80 90.48 21.14 -29.58
N TYR A 81 91.17 22.27 -29.70
CA TYR A 81 92.36 22.37 -30.56
C TYR A 81 93.53 23.06 -29.85
N THR A 82 94.58 22.26 -29.62
CA THR A 82 95.82 22.62 -28.95
C THR A 82 96.76 23.46 -29.84
N TYR A 83 97.55 24.30 -29.15
CA TYR A 83 98.59 25.25 -29.56
C TYR A 83 99.52 24.83 -30.73
N LEU A 84 99.82 25.70 -31.71
CA LEU A 84 100.75 26.87 -31.77
C LEU A 84 102.23 26.48 -31.91
N ASP A 85 102.93 27.04 -32.90
CA ASP A 85 104.26 27.61 -32.67
C ASP A 85 104.58 28.75 -33.67
N ASN A 86 104.91 29.91 -33.11
CA ASN A 86 105.24 31.15 -33.79
C ASN A 86 106.65 31.14 -34.41
N ASP A 87 107.50 30.17 -34.06
CA ASP A 87 108.87 30.09 -34.60
C ASP A 87 108.94 29.42 -36.00
N GLN A 88 107.96 28.59 -36.38
CA GLN A 88 107.82 28.13 -37.77
C GLN A 88 107.32 29.25 -38.70
N LEU A 89 106.50 30.17 -38.17
CA LEU A 89 106.00 31.33 -38.91
C LEU A 89 107.08 32.39 -39.16
N SER A 90 108.04 32.59 -38.25
CA SER A 90 109.17 33.51 -38.50
C SER A 90 110.09 33.00 -39.62
N THR A 91 110.29 31.67 -39.69
CA THR A 91 111.13 31.02 -40.71
C THR A 91 110.47 31.07 -42.09
N ILE A 92 109.15 30.82 -42.18
CA ILE A 92 108.38 30.94 -43.43
C ILE A 92 108.22 32.41 -43.87
N PHE A 93 108.14 33.37 -42.93
CA PHE A 93 108.06 34.81 -43.23
C PHE A 93 109.40 35.41 -43.70
N VAL A 94 110.53 34.78 -43.37
CA VAL A 94 111.87 35.15 -43.87
C VAL A 94 112.17 34.48 -45.23
N GLU A 95 111.72 33.23 -45.45
CA GLU A 95 111.90 32.52 -46.73
C GLU A 95 110.98 33.05 -47.86
N PHE A 96 109.79 33.56 -47.53
CA PHE A 96 108.90 34.16 -48.53
C PHE A 96 109.33 35.58 -48.96
N ASN A 97 110.22 36.24 -48.21
CA ASN A 97 110.68 37.61 -48.48
C ASN A 97 112.06 37.70 -49.19
N ALA A 98 112.69 36.59 -49.58
CA ALA A 98 113.98 36.61 -50.29
C ALA A 98 113.88 36.13 -51.76
N ASN A 99 113.73 37.11 -52.68
CA ASN A 99 113.97 37.10 -54.16
C ASN A 99 112.88 36.50 -55.10
N THR A 100 112.38 37.08 -56.21
CA THR A 100 112.24 38.42 -56.85
C THR A 100 110.93 38.34 -57.70
N ASN A 101 109.86 39.14 -57.57
CA ASN A 101 109.59 40.59 -57.78
C ASN A 101 109.69 41.02 -59.26
N GLN A 102 108.62 41.17 -60.06
CA GLN A 102 107.73 42.34 -59.97
C GLN A 102 106.32 42.19 -60.62
N THR A 103 105.97 41.07 -61.26
CA THR A 103 104.70 40.98 -62.05
C THR A 103 103.64 40.03 -61.46
N ARG A 104 104.03 39.11 -60.54
CA ARG A 104 103.11 38.10 -59.98
C ARG A 104 102.27 38.57 -58.80
N GLN A 105 102.74 39.57 -58.04
CA GLN A 105 101.94 40.13 -56.93
C GLN A 105 100.86 41.09 -57.44
N PHE A 106 101.08 41.81 -58.55
CA PHE A 106 100.05 42.70 -59.10
C PHE A 106 98.85 41.90 -59.65
N PHE A 107 99.11 40.83 -60.43
CA PHE A 107 98.05 39.95 -60.93
C PHE A 107 97.35 39.16 -59.82
N ARG A 108 98.06 38.68 -58.78
CA ARG A 108 97.44 37.92 -57.69
C ARG A 108 96.65 38.79 -56.71
N LYS A 109 97.01 40.06 -56.53
CA LYS A 109 96.27 40.98 -55.66
C LYS A 109 95.05 41.56 -56.38
N ASP A 110 95.19 41.95 -57.65
CA ASP A 110 94.07 42.47 -58.46
C ASP A 110 93.06 41.38 -58.84
N ALA A 111 93.52 40.16 -59.17
CA ALA A 111 92.63 39.02 -59.40
C ALA A 111 91.99 38.53 -58.10
N ARG A 112 92.73 38.38 -56.98
CA ARG A 112 92.09 37.98 -55.70
C ARG A 112 91.06 39.00 -55.24
N GLN A 113 91.29 40.29 -55.43
CA GLN A 113 90.36 41.32 -55.01
C GLN A 113 89.12 41.36 -55.91
N ARG A 114 89.29 41.33 -57.24
CA ARG A 114 88.15 41.29 -58.20
C ARG A 114 87.35 39.99 -58.14
N TYR A 115 88.00 38.84 -57.96
CA TYR A 115 87.30 37.55 -57.77
C TYR A 115 86.66 37.44 -56.39
N SER A 116 87.25 38.02 -55.32
CA SER A 116 86.63 38.12 -53.99
C SER A 116 85.37 38.96 -54.01
N GLU A 117 85.40 40.12 -54.68
CA GLU A 117 84.26 41.02 -54.81
C GLU A 117 83.13 40.41 -55.67
N LEU A 118 83.46 39.77 -56.79
CA LEU A 118 82.47 39.09 -57.66
C LEU A 118 81.82 37.87 -56.98
N PHE A 119 82.56 37.06 -56.24
CA PHE A 119 82.00 35.89 -55.55
C PHE A 119 81.24 36.27 -54.27
N GLN A 120 81.69 37.28 -53.51
CA GLN A 120 80.94 37.80 -52.36
C GLN A 120 79.61 38.43 -52.77
N LYS A 121 79.53 39.05 -53.97
CA LYS A 121 78.31 39.70 -54.47
C LYS A 121 77.23 38.71 -54.94
N HIS A 122 77.60 37.46 -55.27
CA HIS A 122 76.69 36.51 -55.93
C HIS A 122 76.58 35.12 -55.28
N TRP A 123 77.40 34.77 -54.27
CA TRP A 123 77.34 33.43 -53.64
C TRP A 123 75.96 33.08 -53.03
N THR A 124 75.29 34.05 -52.40
CA THR A 124 73.93 33.87 -51.86
C THR A 124 72.87 33.60 -52.93
N THR A 125 73.20 33.85 -54.21
CA THR A 125 72.31 33.59 -55.36
C THR A 125 72.57 32.22 -55.99
N ILE A 126 73.77 31.64 -55.84
CA ILE A 126 74.18 30.40 -56.54
C ILE A 126 73.78 29.14 -55.75
N VAL A 127 73.88 29.15 -54.42
CA VAL A 127 73.31 28.09 -53.56
C VAL A 127 72.67 28.77 -52.36
N LYS A 128 71.34 28.91 -52.37
CA LYS A 128 70.61 29.37 -51.19
C LYS A 128 70.62 28.25 -50.15
N LEU A 129 71.54 28.34 -49.20
CA LEU A 129 71.58 27.46 -48.02
C LEU A 129 70.21 27.37 -47.34
N SER A 130 69.48 28.49 -47.27
CA SER A 130 68.10 28.53 -46.78
C SER A 130 67.17 27.59 -47.55
N THR A 131 67.33 27.46 -48.87
CA THR A 131 66.56 26.55 -49.73
C THR A 131 66.97 25.10 -49.50
N CYS A 132 68.26 24.82 -49.26
CA CYS A 132 68.71 23.48 -48.88
C CYS A 132 68.05 23.02 -47.57
N PHE A 133 68.02 23.91 -46.58
CA PHE A 133 67.41 23.64 -45.28
C PHE A 133 65.88 23.63 -45.36
N GLU A 134 65.27 24.43 -46.22
CA GLU A 134 63.83 24.40 -46.49
C GLU A 134 63.45 23.08 -47.14
N MET A 135 64.17 22.63 -48.18
CA MET A 135 63.97 21.32 -48.80
C MET A 135 64.16 20.19 -47.80
N LEU A 136 65.18 20.25 -46.93
CA LEU A 136 65.41 19.27 -45.87
C LEU A 136 64.25 19.27 -44.86
N THR A 137 63.84 20.43 -44.37
CA THR A 137 62.77 20.58 -43.38
C THR A 137 61.43 20.12 -43.97
N THR A 138 61.11 20.51 -45.20
CA THR A 138 59.90 20.09 -45.91
C THR A 138 59.91 18.59 -46.20
N SER A 139 61.05 18.00 -46.55
CA SER A 139 61.16 16.55 -46.80
C SER A 139 61.00 15.75 -45.50
N ILE A 140 61.61 16.22 -44.41
CA ILE A 140 61.43 15.65 -43.06
C ILE A 140 59.95 15.79 -42.63
N GLU A 141 59.34 16.96 -42.80
CA GLU A 141 57.93 17.20 -42.49
C GLU A 141 56.99 16.29 -43.30
N LYS A 142 57.26 16.08 -44.58
CA LYS A 142 56.47 15.19 -45.44
C LYS A 142 56.57 13.74 -44.97
N CYS A 143 57.78 13.29 -44.64
CA CYS A 143 58.01 11.96 -44.08
C CYS A 143 57.27 11.79 -42.74
N LEU A 144 57.35 12.80 -41.87
CA LEU A 144 56.67 12.85 -40.57
C LEU A 144 55.13 12.86 -40.64
N ARG A 145 54.54 13.64 -41.55
CA ARG A 145 53.08 13.77 -41.70
C ARG A 145 52.43 12.56 -42.37
N SER A 146 53.17 11.84 -43.21
CA SER A 146 52.66 10.67 -43.93
C SER A 146 52.38 9.45 -43.04
N LYS A 147 52.81 9.47 -41.76
CA LYS A 147 52.82 8.31 -40.87
C LYS A 147 51.91 8.43 -39.63
N ASN A 148 50.73 9.03 -39.80
CA ASN A 148 49.69 9.14 -38.77
C ASN A 148 48.90 7.82 -38.48
N SER A 149 49.47 6.63 -38.69
CA SER A 149 48.79 5.35 -38.41
C SER A 149 49.33 4.66 -37.16
N ASP A 150 48.41 4.09 -36.37
CA ASP A 150 48.56 3.48 -35.04
C ASP A 150 49.52 2.26 -34.91
N GLU A 151 50.50 2.09 -35.80
CA GLU A 151 51.48 1.00 -35.69
C GLU A 151 52.72 1.40 -34.88
N PRO A 152 53.21 0.54 -33.95
CA PRO A 152 54.40 0.79 -33.17
C PRO A 152 55.65 0.69 -34.07
N PHE A 153 56.24 1.83 -34.36
CA PHE A 153 57.39 1.93 -35.26
C PHE A 153 58.71 1.59 -34.54
N THR A 154 59.62 0.87 -35.18
CA THR A 154 61.01 0.72 -34.73
C THR A 154 61.81 1.99 -35.05
N GLU A 155 62.39 2.62 -34.03
CA GLU A 155 63.12 3.90 -34.10
C GLU A 155 64.23 3.93 -35.19
N ILE A 156 64.83 2.77 -35.44
CA ILE A 156 65.90 2.59 -36.42
C ILE A 156 65.40 2.85 -37.86
N THR A 157 64.20 2.39 -38.22
CA THR A 157 63.65 2.49 -39.58
C THR A 157 63.36 3.94 -39.95
N PHE A 158 62.90 4.74 -39.00
CA PHE A 158 62.60 6.16 -39.19
C PHE A 158 63.86 7.00 -39.38
N ILE A 159 64.89 6.74 -38.55
CA ILE A 159 66.19 7.39 -38.69
C ILE A 159 66.83 7.05 -40.04
N GLN A 160 66.72 5.79 -40.49
CA GLN A 160 67.23 5.35 -41.80
C GLN A 160 66.53 6.05 -42.96
N GLU A 161 65.20 6.20 -42.91
CA GLU A 161 64.44 6.92 -43.94
C GLU A 161 64.84 8.39 -44.03
N ILE A 162 64.98 9.07 -42.90
CA ILE A 162 65.40 10.48 -42.92
C ILE A 162 66.85 10.61 -43.41
N ILE A 163 67.75 9.74 -42.97
CA ILE A 163 69.13 9.68 -43.50
C ILE A 163 69.11 9.43 -45.02
N GLY A 164 68.17 8.62 -45.52
CA GLY A 164 67.95 8.41 -46.96
C GLY A 164 67.58 9.69 -47.69
N GLU A 165 66.63 10.47 -47.18
CA GLU A 165 66.23 11.76 -47.77
C GLU A 165 67.36 12.80 -47.71
N VAL A 166 68.13 12.85 -46.61
CA VAL A 166 69.31 13.73 -46.51
C VAL A 166 70.34 13.37 -47.58
N ASN A 167 70.61 12.08 -47.78
CA ASN A 167 71.51 11.62 -48.82
C ASN A 167 71.03 11.97 -50.22
N LYS A 168 69.72 11.83 -50.47
CA LYS A 168 69.11 12.22 -51.74
C LYS A 168 69.28 13.72 -52.01
N ILE A 169 69.03 14.56 -51.01
CA ILE A 169 69.23 16.01 -51.09
C ILE A 169 70.71 16.33 -51.35
N ILE A 170 71.63 15.70 -50.61
CA ILE A 170 73.08 15.85 -50.84
C ILE A 170 73.45 15.47 -52.28
N GLN A 171 72.85 14.40 -52.81
CA GLN A 171 73.10 13.91 -54.15
C GLN A 171 72.52 14.85 -55.23
N GLU A 172 71.31 15.37 -55.03
CA GLU A 172 70.70 16.38 -55.90
C GLU A 172 71.58 17.64 -55.97
N PHE A 173 72.03 18.14 -54.83
CA PHE A 173 72.97 19.27 -54.80
C PHE A 173 74.30 18.96 -55.47
N ASN A 174 74.88 17.78 -55.21
CA ASN A 174 76.11 17.39 -55.90
C ASN A 174 75.91 17.30 -57.41
N ASN A 175 74.76 16.82 -57.89
CA ASN A 175 74.46 16.75 -59.32
C ASN A 175 74.34 18.14 -59.96
N GLU A 176 73.68 19.09 -59.28
CA GLU A 176 73.59 20.49 -59.71
C GLU A 176 74.97 21.17 -59.74
N LEU A 177 75.78 20.93 -58.71
CA LEU A 177 77.14 21.47 -58.58
C LEU A 177 78.14 20.82 -59.55
N ASN A 178 77.86 19.61 -60.03
CA ASN A 178 78.74 18.87 -60.93
C ASN A 178 78.91 19.56 -62.28
N VAL A 179 77.95 20.37 -62.72
CA VAL A 179 78.07 21.22 -63.93
C VAL A 179 79.28 22.15 -63.85
N PHE A 180 79.72 22.46 -62.63
CA PHE A 180 80.87 23.30 -62.33
C PHE A 180 82.07 22.50 -61.77
N ASN A 181 82.05 21.16 -61.83
CA ASN A 181 83.00 20.25 -61.18
C ASN A 181 83.11 20.45 -59.65
N PHE A 182 82.00 20.82 -58.99
CA PHE A 182 81.94 20.99 -57.54
C PHE A 182 81.10 19.91 -56.86
N CYS A 183 81.39 19.61 -55.58
CA CYS A 183 80.55 18.81 -54.71
C CYS A 183 80.57 19.36 -53.27
N LEU A 184 79.54 19.07 -52.48
CA LEU A 184 79.44 19.51 -51.09
C LEU A 184 80.58 18.94 -50.23
N SER A 185 81.19 19.79 -49.40
CA SER A 185 82.24 19.37 -48.49
C SER A 185 81.73 18.40 -47.43
N LYS A 186 82.68 17.69 -46.82
CA LYS A 186 82.41 16.78 -45.71
C LYS A 186 81.80 17.52 -44.51
N GLN A 187 82.29 18.72 -44.19
CA GLN A 187 81.78 19.52 -43.07
C GLN A 187 80.32 19.95 -43.30
N PHE A 188 79.99 20.38 -44.52
CA PHE A 188 78.62 20.79 -44.82
C PHE A 188 77.63 19.61 -44.79
N ARG A 189 78.04 18.45 -45.33
CA ARG A 189 77.29 17.20 -45.20
C ARG A 189 77.07 16.81 -43.73
N SER A 190 78.10 16.91 -42.89
CA SER A 190 77.98 16.66 -41.45
C SER A 190 76.97 17.59 -40.78
N SER A 191 76.94 18.88 -41.14
CA SER A 191 75.96 19.83 -40.60
C SER A 191 74.52 19.46 -40.97
N LEU A 192 74.27 18.99 -42.21
CA LEU A 192 72.94 18.51 -42.62
C LEU A 192 72.51 17.27 -41.81
N TYR A 193 73.43 16.35 -41.54
CA TYR A 193 73.16 15.21 -40.67
C TYR A 193 72.89 15.60 -39.21
N ILE A 194 73.60 16.58 -38.67
CA ILE A 194 73.36 17.10 -37.32
C ILE A 194 71.97 17.73 -37.23
N CYS A 195 71.59 18.57 -38.19
CA CYS A 195 70.25 19.15 -38.26
C CYS A 195 69.16 18.08 -38.32
N THR A 196 69.43 17.00 -39.05
CA THR A 196 68.53 15.85 -39.16
C THR A 196 68.31 15.16 -37.82
N VAL A 197 69.39 14.87 -37.08
CA VAL A 197 69.31 14.25 -35.75
C VAL A 197 68.53 15.14 -34.77
N ILE A 198 68.77 16.46 -34.81
CA ILE A 198 68.05 17.43 -33.97
C ILE A 198 66.55 17.44 -34.30
N SER A 199 66.18 17.45 -35.58
CA SER A 199 64.78 17.42 -36.01
C SER A 199 64.08 16.11 -35.62
N ALA A 200 64.76 14.96 -35.75
CA ALA A 200 64.22 13.66 -35.35
C ALA A 200 64.03 13.57 -33.83
N ALA A 201 65.00 14.03 -33.04
CA ALA A 201 64.91 14.06 -31.58
C ALA A 201 63.77 14.95 -31.07
N LEU A 202 63.59 16.13 -31.69
CA LEU A 202 62.49 17.04 -31.40
C LEU A 202 61.11 16.42 -31.69
N TYR A 203 60.98 15.66 -32.78
CA TYR A 203 59.74 14.95 -33.10
C TYR A 203 59.40 13.89 -32.04
N TYR A 204 60.35 13.05 -31.64
CA TYR A 204 60.13 12.02 -30.62
C TYR A 204 59.75 12.62 -29.26
N TYR A 205 60.48 13.66 -28.84
CA TYR A 205 60.18 14.36 -27.59
C TYR A 205 58.76 14.92 -27.56
N ASN A 206 58.32 15.58 -28.65
CA ASN A 206 56.97 16.14 -28.72
C ASN A 206 55.89 15.05 -28.76
N ARG A 207 56.10 13.94 -29.47
CA ARG A 207 55.16 12.81 -29.48
C ARG A 207 54.99 12.19 -28.10
N GLN A 208 56.09 11.97 -27.38
CA GLN A 208 56.05 11.48 -26.00
C GLN A 208 55.36 12.48 -25.07
N LYS A 209 55.68 13.77 -25.19
CA LYS A 209 55.03 14.82 -24.40
C LYS A 209 53.51 14.87 -24.64
N THR A 210 53.05 14.80 -25.89
CA THR A 210 51.62 14.78 -26.21
C THR A 210 50.96 13.53 -25.65
N HIS A 211 51.58 12.35 -25.82
CA HIS A 211 51.07 11.11 -25.21
C HIS A 211 50.94 11.22 -23.69
N PHE A 212 51.97 11.73 -22.99
CA PHE A 212 51.91 11.95 -21.55
C PHE A 212 50.86 12.98 -21.15
N LEU A 213 50.69 14.07 -21.90
CA LEU A 213 49.66 15.07 -21.63
C LEU A 213 48.25 14.53 -21.85
N ASP A 214 48.03 13.71 -22.88
CA ASP A 214 46.75 13.03 -23.13
C ASP A 214 46.45 11.99 -22.06
N VAL A 215 47.45 11.24 -21.59
CA VAL A 215 47.32 10.33 -20.44
C VAL A 215 46.99 11.11 -19.17
N ILE A 216 47.70 12.21 -18.88
CA ILE A 216 47.44 13.06 -17.70
C ILE A 216 46.05 13.68 -17.78
N LYS A 217 45.64 14.18 -18.95
CA LYS A 217 44.30 14.74 -19.20
C LYS A 217 43.22 13.68 -19.03
N GLY A 218 43.41 12.48 -19.58
CA GLY A 218 42.52 11.34 -19.39
C GLY A 218 42.43 10.89 -17.93
N VAL A 219 43.52 10.96 -17.18
CA VAL A 219 43.55 10.71 -15.73
C VAL A 219 42.84 11.82 -14.95
N HIS A 220 42.98 13.10 -15.34
CA HIS A 220 42.29 14.24 -14.72
C HIS A 220 40.79 14.23 -15.01
N GLU A 221 40.39 13.98 -16.25
CA GLU A 221 38.98 13.88 -16.67
C GLU A 221 38.29 12.66 -16.05
N ASN A 222 39.05 11.60 -15.74
CA ASN A 222 38.55 10.45 -15.00
C ASN A 222 38.93 10.48 -13.52
N LYS A 223 39.40 11.61 -12.97
CA LYS A 223 39.84 11.68 -11.57
C LYS A 223 38.69 11.34 -10.63
N ASP A 224 37.52 11.93 -10.85
CA ASP A 224 36.34 11.70 -10.01
C ASP A 224 35.83 10.26 -10.15
N LYS A 225 35.78 9.73 -11.38
CA LYS A 225 35.43 8.32 -11.66
C LYS A 225 36.45 7.31 -11.11
N SER A 226 37.72 7.69 -11.05
CA SER A 226 38.79 6.86 -10.50
C SER A 226 38.75 6.90 -8.97
N ILE A 227 38.48 8.05 -8.36
CA ILE A 227 38.22 8.18 -6.92
C ILE A 227 37.02 7.32 -6.51
N GLU A 228 35.90 7.39 -7.26
CA GLU A 228 34.73 6.52 -7.05
C GLU A 228 35.05 5.02 -7.18
N LYS A 229 35.99 4.63 -8.07
CA LYS A 229 36.42 3.23 -8.25
C LYS A 229 37.46 2.75 -7.25
N PHE A 230 38.32 3.64 -6.74
CA PHE A 230 39.41 3.29 -5.83
C PHE A 230 39.00 3.34 -4.36
N ILE A 231 38.04 4.20 -3.97
CA ILE A 231 37.50 4.25 -2.60
C ILE A 231 37.00 2.85 -2.14
N PRO A 232 36.23 2.08 -2.94
CA PRO A 232 35.80 0.72 -2.57
C PRO A 232 36.94 -0.32 -2.55
N TRP A 233 38.10 -0.03 -3.13
CA TRP A 233 39.25 -0.95 -3.19
C TRP A 233 40.23 -0.71 -2.03
N VAL A 234 40.22 0.49 -1.44
CA VAL A 234 41.01 0.86 -0.26
C VAL A 234 40.21 0.64 1.04
N ILE A 235 38.88 0.81 0.98
CA ILE A 235 37.98 0.52 2.09
C ILE A 235 37.57 -0.94 2.00
N LEU A 236 38.02 -1.73 2.99
CA LEU A 236 37.77 -3.17 3.12
C LEU A 236 36.30 -3.56 2.87
N VAL A 237 36.12 -4.78 2.35
CA VAL A 237 34.92 -5.53 1.88
C VAL A 237 33.75 -5.65 2.90
N GLU A 238 33.75 -4.89 4.00
CA GLU A 238 32.76 -4.92 5.08
C GLU A 238 32.07 -3.55 5.32
N ASN A 239 31.82 -2.76 4.27
CA ASN A 239 30.98 -1.57 4.40
C ASN A 239 29.51 -1.95 4.30
N ASP A 240 28.90 -2.12 5.47
CA ASP A 240 27.48 -2.41 5.62
C ASP A 240 26.63 -1.16 5.91
N ASP A 241 27.22 0.03 5.77
CA ASP A 241 26.60 1.31 6.15
C ASP A 241 25.26 1.52 5.48
N GLU A 242 25.08 1.03 4.25
CA GLU A 242 23.80 1.10 3.56
C GLU A 242 22.73 0.21 4.20
N ARG A 243 23.09 -1.01 4.64
CA ARG A 243 22.17 -1.91 5.36
C ARG A 243 21.87 -1.36 6.74
N VAL A 244 22.88 -0.81 7.43
CA VAL A 244 22.72 -0.14 8.73
C VAL A 244 21.77 1.06 8.60
N ALA A 245 21.92 1.89 7.56
CA ALA A 245 21.02 2.98 7.25
C ALA A 245 19.58 2.49 7.01
N ILE A 246 19.40 1.46 6.16
CA ILE A 246 18.08 0.86 5.90
C ILE A 246 17.46 0.33 7.20
N ASN A 247 18.23 -0.36 8.04
CA ASN A 247 17.75 -0.90 9.31
C ASN A 247 17.29 0.22 10.26
N ILE A 248 18.11 1.27 10.44
CA ILE A 248 17.76 2.40 11.31
C ILE A 248 16.50 3.12 10.82
N ILE A 249 16.34 3.33 9.51
CA ILE A 249 15.13 3.96 8.96
C ILE A 249 13.91 3.05 9.09
N THR A 250 14.09 1.75 8.93
CA THR A 250 13.00 0.77 9.09
C THR A 250 12.51 0.78 10.53
N GLU A 251 13.42 0.75 11.50
CA GLU A 251 13.11 0.88 12.93
C GLU A 251 12.49 2.24 13.25
N LEU A 252 12.97 3.34 12.67
CA LEU A 252 12.36 4.66 12.81
C LEU A 252 10.90 4.67 12.33
N SER A 253 10.64 4.11 11.14
CA SER A 253 9.29 3.98 10.59
C SER A 253 8.41 3.15 11.52
N GLN A 254 8.95 2.08 12.10
CA GLN A 254 8.23 1.21 13.03
C GLN A 254 7.91 1.93 14.34
N VAL A 255 8.84 2.68 14.94
CA VAL A 255 8.62 3.48 16.15
C VAL A 255 7.54 4.55 15.92
N LEU A 256 7.62 5.27 14.79
CA LEU A 256 6.60 6.26 14.42
C LEU A 256 5.24 5.61 14.21
N CYS A 257 5.18 4.45 13.55
CA CYS A 257 3.96 3.69 13.36
C CYS A 257 3.38 3.20 14.70
N GLN A 258 4.18 2.67 15.60
CA GLN A 258 3.73 2.22 16.93
C GLN A 258 3.16 3.38 17.77
N SER A 259 3.80 4.55 17.73
CA SER A 259 3.30 5.75 18.39
C SER A 259 1.95 6.18 17.81
N PHE A 260 1.83 6.19 16.48
CA PHE A 260 0.57 6.45 15.78
C PHE A 260 -0.51 5.42 16.14
N GLU A 261 -0.20 4.12 16.13
CA GLU A 261 -1.15 3.06 16.46
C GLU A 261 -1.66 3.19 17.88
N SER A 262 -0.80 3.52 18.84
CA SER A 262 -1.20 3.70 20.24
C SER A 262 -2.22 4.84 20.39
N GLN A 263 -1.91 6.00 19.82
CA GLN A 263 -2.80 7.17 19.86
C GLN A 263 -4.08 6.93 19.03
N GLY A 264 -3.94 6.29 17.87
CA GLY A 264 -5.05 5.94 17.00
C GLY A 264 -6.03 4.97 17.65
N LYS A 265 -5.53 3.93 18.35
CA LYS A 265 -6.36 3.00 19.14
C LYS A 265 -7.13 3.75 20.23
N GLU A 266 -6.49 4.68 20.94
CA GLU A 266 -7.13 5.46 21.99
C GLU A 266 -8.26 6.35 21.43
N ILE A 267 -8.01 7.06 20.33
CA ILE A 267 -9.03 7.89 19.66
C ILE A 267 -10.20 7.04 19.17
N MET A 268 -9.92 5.95 18.46
CA MET A 268 -10.94 5.06 17.94
C MET A 268 -11.78 4.49 19.09
N LYS A 269 -11.12 3.94 20.12
CA LYS A 269 -11.80 3.39 21.29
C LYS A 269 -12.66 4.43 22.00
N SER A 270 -12.11 5.62 22.27
CA SER A 270 -12.85 6.71 22.92
C SER A 270 -14.08 7.13 22.12
N GLN A 271 -13.96 7.25 20.80
CA GLN A 271 -15.06 7.64 19.93
C GLN A 271 -16.12 6.55 19.81
N ILE A 272 -15.70 5.28 19.72
CA ILE A 272 -16.61 4.14 19.70
C ILE A 272 -17.34 4.02 21.03
N ASP A 273 -16.62 4.03 22.17
CA ASP A 273 -17.22 3.94 23.51
C ASP A 273 -18.25 5.04 23.76
N LYS A 274 -18.00 6.25 23.25
CA LYS A 274 -18.96 7.37 23.29
C LYS A 274 -20.24 7.06 22.49
N GLU A 275 -20.10 6.42 21.34
CA GLU A 275 -21.19 6.14 20.41
C GLU A 275 -21.82 4.75 20.60
N THR A 276 -21.24 3.85 21.40
CA THR A 276 -21.76 2.49 21.66
C THR A 276 -23.22 2.51 22.10
N LYS A 277 -23.61 3.52 22.90
CA LYS A 277 -25.00 3.73 23.33
C LYS A 277 -25.94 4.09 22.17
N THR A 278 -25.44 4.77 21.14
CA THR A 278 -26.21 5.22 19.98
C THR A 278 -26.33 4.16 18.89
N VAL A 279 -25.42 3.17 18.86
CA VAL A 279 -25.42 2.04 17.91
C VAL A 279 -25.92 0.72 18.48
N SER A 280 -26.33 0.65 19.75
CA SER A 280 -26.90 -0.59 20.31
C SER A 280 -28.16 -1.04 19.55
N ARG A 281 -28.38 -2.37 19.49
CA ARG A 281 -29.60 -2.96 18.90
C ARG A 281 -30.87 -2.35 19.50
N PHE A 282 -30.87 -2.16 20.82
CA PHE A 282 -31.97 -1.53 21.55
C PHE A 282 -32.29 -0.12 21.03
N THR A 283 -31.26 0.74 20.93
CA THR A 283 -31.43 2.12 20.46
C THR A 283 -31.89 2.17 19.01
N ILE A 284 -31.34 1.31 18.14
CA ILE A 284 -31.74 1.22 16.74
C ILE A 284 -33.21 0.80 16.61
N ILE A 285 -33.64 -0.24 17.32
CA ILE A 285 -35.05 -0.69 17.29
C ILE A 285 -35.98 0.43 17.78
N LYS A 286 -35.61 1.14 18.86
CA LYS A 286 -36.41 2.26 19.37
C LYS A 286 -36.54 3.41 18.37
N GLU A 287 -35.50 3.70 17.59
CA GLU A 287 -35.57 4.69 16.50
C GLU A 287 -36.48 4.21 15.37
N LEU A 288 -36.38 2.95 14.96
CA LEU A 288 -37.23 2.36 13.93
C LEU A 288 -38.71 2.33 14.38
N ASP A 289 -38.99 1.99 15.64
CA ASP A 289 -40.33 2.05 16.23
C ASP A 289 -40.92 3.48 16.17
N GLY A 290 -40.07 4.50 16.32
CA GLY A 290 -40.46 5.91 16.18
C GLY A 290 -40.85 6.32 14.76
N GLU A 291 -40.43 5.57 13.75
CA GLU A 291 -40.72 5.85 12.33
C GLU A 291 -42.02 5.21 11.84
N VAL A 292 -42.55 4.23 12.57
CA VAL A 292 -43.73 3.43 12.19
C VAL A 292 -44.92 4.29 11.75
N TYR A 293 -45.23 5.36 12.49
CA TYR A 293 -46.42 6.19 12.20
C TYR A 293 -46.30 7.07 10.95
N ASN A 294 -45.08 7.27 10.45
CA ASN A 294 -44.79 8.10 9.27
C ASN A 294 -44.24 7.28 8.10
N ALA A 295 -44.08 5.96 8.27
CA ALA A 295 -43.49 5.08 7.27
C ALA A 295 -44.48 4.73 6.15
N ARG A 296 -43.95 4.43 4.97
CA ARG A 296 -44.72 3.91 3.83
C ARG A 296 -45.02 2.42 4.01
N ASN A 297 -46.08 1.92 3.36
CA ASN A 297 -46.50 0.52 3.43
C ASN A 297 -45.36 -0.47 3.11
N ASP A 298 -44.56 -0.21 2.08
CA ASP A 298 -43.41 -1.07 1.74
C ASP A 298 -42.38 -1.18 2.87
N TRP A 299 -42.12 -0.07 3.56
CA TRP A 299 -41.22 -0.05 4.72
C TRP A 299 -41.82 -0.82 5.89
N LEU A 300 -43.12 -0.64 6.15
CA LEU A 300 -43.83 -1.38 7.20
C LEU A 300 -43.84 -2.89 6.92
N MET A 301 -44.01 -3.29 5.66
CA MET A 301 -43.92 -4.69 5.23
C MET A 301 -42.53 -5.26 5.52
N ARG A 302 -41.46 -4.53 5.18
CA ARG A 302 -40.09 -4.92 5.53
C ARG A 302 -39.88 -4.99 7.04
N TYR A 303 -40.41 -4.05 7.80
CA TYR A 303 -40.28 -4.01 9.26
C TYR A 303 -40.92 -5.23 9.94
N VAL A 304 -42.05 -5.71 9.42
CA VAL A 304 -42.72 -6.90 9.93
C VAL A 304 -42.05 -8.20 9.45
N LEU A 305 -41.74 -8.31 8.16
CA LEU A 305 -41.28 -9.57 7.55
C LEU A 305 -39.77 -9.79 7.72
N ASN A 306 -38.97 -8.72 7.64
CA ASN A 306 -37.52 -8.77 7.77
C ASN A 306 -36.96 -7.52 8.48
N PRO A 307 -37.24 -7.33 9.78
CA PRO A 307 -36.75 -6.19 10.55
C PRO A 307 -35.21 -6.12 10.58
N GLN A 308 -34.53 -7.25 10.38
CA GLN A 308 -33.08 -7.33 10.46
C GLN A 308 -32.37 -6.49 9.39
N ASP A 309 -32.93 -6.43 8.17
CA ASP A 309 -32.39 -5.61 7.09
C ASP A 309 -32.41 -4.12 7.46
N LEU A 310 -33.52 -3.65 8.04
CA LEU A 310 -33.68 -2.25 8.45
C LEU A 310 -32.75 -1.89 9.62
N ILE A 311 -32.57 -2.83 10.56
CA ILE A 311 -31.61 -2.68 11.66
C ILE A 311 -30.18 -2.54 11.10
N ILE A 312 -29.78 -3.40 10.15
CA ILE A 312 -28.45 -3.36 9.52
C ILE A 312 -28.27 -2.08 8.71
N GLU A 313 -29.28 -1.65 7.95
CA GLU A 313 -29.25 -0.38 7.20
C GLU A 313 -29.05 0.82 8.13
N ARG A 314 -29.80 0.89 9.23
CA ARG A 314 -29.65 1.96 10.23
C ARG A 314 -28.29 1.92 10.92
N PHE A 315 -27.79 0.72 11.23
CA PHE A 315 -26.44 0.56 11.76
C PHE A 315 -25.38 1.10 10.77
N LYS A 316 -25.43 0.72 9.49
CA LYS A 316 -24.50 1.21 8.46
C LYS A 316 -24.51 2.74 8.36
N GLN A 317 -25.69 3.37 8.41
CA GLN A 317 -25.81 4.83 8.40
C GLN A 317 -25.15 5.48 9.62
N LYS A 318 -25.30 4.89 10.82
CA LYS A 318 -24.67 5.39 12.04
C LYS A 318 -23.16 5.14 12.01
N TRP A 319 -22.73 3.96 11.57
CA TRP A 319 -21.32 3.59 11.43
C TRP A 319 -20.56 4.55 10.51
N ALA A 320 -21.14 4.90 9.36
CA ALA A 320 -20.52 5.88 8.45
C ALA A 320 -20.29 7.25 9.12
N LYS A 321 -21.16 7.67 10.04
CA LYS A 321 -20.97 8.91 10.83
C LYS A 321 -19.86 8.76 11.87
N ILE A 322 -19.76 7.59 12.49
CA ILE A 322 -18.68 7.27 13.45
C ILE A 322 -17.34 7.26 12.73
N GLU A 323 -17.24 6.60 11.59
CA GLU A 323 -16.05 6.60 10.72
C GLU A 323 -15.64 8.02 10.37
N ALA A 324 -16.54 8.82 9.78
CA ALA A 324 -16.25 10.20 9.40
C ALA A 324 -15.76 11.07 10.58
N THR A 325 -16.41 10.96 11.74
CA THR A 325 -16.01 11.72 12.95
C THR A 325 -14.67 11.26 13.50
N THR A 326 -14.38 9.95 13.39
CA THR A 326 -13.12 9.37 13.86
C THR A 326 -11.98 9.74 12.91
N ASP A 327 -12.21 9.70 11.58
CA ASP A 327 -11.26 10.12 10.56
C ASP A 327 -10.86 11.60 10.75
N GLU A 328 -11.83 12.48 11.04
CA GLU A 328 -11.56 13.88 11.37
C GLU A 328 -10.62 14.04 12.58
N LYS A 329 -10.73 13.16 13.58
CA LYS A 329 -9.87 13.15 14.77
C LYS A 329 -8.52 12.48 14.54
N LEU A 330 -8.43 11.52 13.63
CA LEU A 330 -7.19 10.84 13.27
C LEU A 330 -6.32 11.69 12.33
N LYS A 331 -6.93 12.51 11.48
CA LYS A 331 -6.24 13.35 10.50
C LYS A 331 -5.12 14.23 11.09
N PRO A 332 -5.32 14.93 12.23
CA PRO A 332 -4.23 15.66 12.90
C PRO A 332 -3.05 14.76 13.25
N ILE A 333 -3.29 13.55 13.78
CA ILE A 333 -2.20 12.64 14.18
C ILE A 333 -1.48 12.07 12.95
N VAL A 334 -2.21 11.69 11.90
CA VAL A 334 -1.61 11.25 10.62
C VAL A 334 -0.69 12.34 10.06
N ASN A 335 -1.16 13.59 10.07
CA ASN A 335 -0.38 14.74 9.62
C ASN A 335 0.85 14.95 10.51
N THR A 336 0.68 15.01 11.84
CA THR A 336 1.79 15.20 12.79
C THR A 336 2.85 14.10 12.67
N THR A 337 2.46 12.83 12.51
CA THR A 337 3.40 11.71 12.31
C THR A 337 4.16 11.85 10.99
N SER A 338 3.48 12.29 9.92
CA SER A 338 4.11 12.52 8.61
C SER A 338 5.06 13.72 8.64
N GLU A 339 4.66 14.81 9.30
CA GLU A 339 5.46 16.01 9.51
C GLU A 339 6.72 15.70 10.31
N LYS A 340 6.64 14.85 11.34
CA LYS A 340 7.82 14.36 12.08
C LYS A 340 8.83 13.65 11.19
N LEU A 341 8.35 12.77 10.31
CA LEU A 341 9.24 12.08 9.36
C LEU A 341 9.92 13.08 8.41
N ILE A 342 9.17 14.07 7.91
CA ILE A 342 9.70 15.13 7.05
C ILE A 342 10.75 15.97 7.79
N GLU A 343 10.47 16.36 9.04
CA GLU A 343 11.40 17.11 9.90
C GLU A 343 12.70 16.32 10.13
N ILE A 344 12.60 15.01 10.44
CA ILE A 344 13.76 14.12 10.61
C ILE A 344 14.61 14.07 9.33
N PHE A 345 14.00 13.84 8.16
CA PHE A 345 14.77 13.82 6.91
C PHE A 345 15.35 15.20 6.57
N GLY A 346 14.66 16.30 6.90
CA GLY A 346 15.17 17.66 6.76
C GLY A 346 16.41 17.93 7.61
N VAL A 347 16.40 17.45 8.86
CA VAL A 347 17.56 17.49 9.76
C VAL A 347 18.71 16.69 9.17
N ILE A 348 18.48 15.43 8.78
CA ILE A 348 19.52 14.54 8.23
C ILE A 348 20.11 15.14 6.94
N LYS A 349 19.28 15.76 6.10
CA LYS A 349 19.75 16.47 4.89
C LYS A 349 20.66 17.64 5.23
N THR A 350 20.32 18.41 6.26
CA THR A 350 21.12 19.54 6.73
C THR A 350 22.47 19.07 7.29
N ILE A 351 22.46 18.00 8.09
CA ILE A 351 23.67 17.37 8.62
C ILE A 351 24.57 16.85 7.49
N ASN A 352 23.99 16.21 6.48
CA ASN A 352 24.74 15.71 5.33
C ASN A 352 25.40 16.86 4.56
N THR A 353 24.65 17.94 4.32
CA THR A 353 25.15 19.14 3.62
C THR A 353 26.34 19.76 4.38
N ILE A 354 26.20 19.97 5.69
CA ILE A 354 27.26 20.52 6.54
C ILE A 354 28.49 19.60 6.53
N SER A 355 28.28 18.28 6.62
CA SER A 355 29.36 17.29 6.62
C SER A 355 30.14 17.30 5.30
N GLN A 356 29.46 17.47 4.17
CA GLN A 356 30.10 17.56 2.84
C GLN A 356 30.83 18.89 2.63
N GLU A 357 30.25 20.02 3.05
CA GLU A 357 30.80 21.37 2.82
C GLU A 357 31.99 21.69 3.74
N GLN A 358 31.92 21.29 5.01
CA GLN A 358 32.92 21.68 6.02
C GLN A 358 33.93 20.56 6.33
N GLY A 359 33.63 19.30 6.00
CA GLY A 359 34.39 18.16 6.50
C GLY A 359 35.52 17.62 5.62
N GLY A 360 35.45 17.81 4.30
CA GLY A 360 36.37 17.16 3.36
C GLY A 360 36.41 15.62 3.50
N HIS A 361 37.40 14.97 2.89
CA HIS A 361 37.55 13.49 2.96
C HIS A 361 37.85 12.94 4.37
N SER A 362 38.35 13.76 5.31
CA SER A 362 38.83 13.26 6.63
C SER A 362 37.73 13.06 7.69
N LEU A 363 36.51 13.49 7.43
CA LEU A 363 35.38 13.31 8.37
C LEU A 363 34.39 12.24 7.90
N SER A 364 34.58 11.79 6.66
CA SER A 364 33.76 10.76 6.07
C SER A 364 34.32 9.37 6.34
N LEU A 365 35.63 9.21 6.60
CA LEU A 365 36.21 8.00 7.17
C LEU A 365 36.28 8.05 8.71
N VAL A 366 35.73 7.04 9.35
CA VAL A 366 35.70 6.91 10.82
C VAL A 366 37.10 6.69 11.44
N GLU A 367 38.08 6.24 10.65
CA GLU A 367 39.46 6.07 11.12
C GLU A 367 40.11 7.37 11.56
N ASP A 368 39.82 8.47 10.87
CA ASP A 368 40.40 9.80 11.07
C ASP A 368 39.71 10.59 12.21
N LEU A 369 38.57 10.08 12.69
CA LEU A 369 37.69 10.78 13.63
C LEU A 369 37.94 10.39 15.09
N PHE A 370 38.51 9.20 15.31
CA PHE A 370 38.73 8.64 16.64
C PHE A 370 40.19 8.26 16.85
N GLU A 371 40.77 8.78 17.93
CA GLU A 371 42.10 8.43 18.43
C GLU A 371 41.98 7.62 19.73
N PRO A 372 42.78 6.57 19.93
CA PRO A 372 42.73 5.81 21.17
C PRO A 372 43.34 6.59 22.35
N LEU A 373 42.74 6.47 23.55
CA LEU A 373 43.22 7.16 24.77
C LEU A 373 44.48 6.55 25.39
N THR A 374 44.88 5.34 24.98
CA THR A 374 46.08 4.66 25.49
C THR A 374 46.85 4.02 24.32
N ASP A 375 48.15 3.77 24.44
CA ASP A 375 48.92 3.16 23.33
C ASP A 375 48.91 1.61 23.36
N GLN A 376 48.20 0.98 24.30
CA GLN A 376 48.38 -0.44 24.62
C GLN A 376 47.26 -1.39 24.14
N GLY A 377 46.22 -0.88 23.49
CA GLY A 377 45.10 -1.69 22.98
C GLY A 377 45.34 -2.21 21.56
N ASN A 378 44.86 -3.43 21.28
CA ASN A 378 44.79 -3.97 19.92
C ASN A 378 43.58 -3.32 19.22
N TYR A 379 43.74 -2.08 18.74
CA TYR A 379 42.65 -1.24 18.23
C TYR A 379 42.05 -1.81 16.95
N GLN A 380 40.76 -2.13 16.99
CA GLN A 380 40.03 -2.65 15.83
C GLN A 380 39.18 -1.54 15.20
N LEU A 381 39.16 -1.50 13.87
CA LEU A 381 38.30 -0.59 13.11
C LEU A 381 36.82 -0.70 13.51
N THR A 382 36.37 -1.92 13.84
CA THR A 382 35.02 -2.24 14.32
C THR A 382 34.59 -1.43 15.53
N ASP A 383 35.50 -1.18 16.47
CA ASP A 383 35.24 -0.38 17.67
C ASP A 383 35.00 1.09 17.33
N LYS A 384 35.80 1.66 16.41
CA LYS A 384 35.60 3.03 15.92
C LYS A 384 34.26 3.17 15.19
N LYS A 385 33.88 2.17 14.39
CA LYS A 385 32.58 2.13 13.69
C LYS A 385 31.40 2.18 14.67
N PHE A 386 31.51 1.48 15.79
CA PHE A 386 30.53 1.49 16.87
C PHE A 386 30.47 2.86 17.57
N CYS A 387 31.64 3.43 17.89
CA CYS A 387 31.73 4.77 18.45
C CYS A 387 31.04 5.81 17.56
N MET A 388 31.16 5.72 16.24
CA MET A 388 30.48 6.64 15.32
C MET A 388 28.95 6.57 15.42
N ALA A 389 28.37 5.36 15.45
CA ALA A 389 26.93 5.19 15.61
C ALA A 389 26.42 5.78 16.93
N LYS A 390 27.14 5.51 18.03
CA LYS A 390 26.81 6.02 19.36
C LYS A 390 26.96 7.54 19.46
N LEU A 391 28.01 8.10 18.88
CA LEU A 391 28.27 9.54 18.84
C LEU A 391 27.15 10.28 18.09
N PHE A 392 26.71 9.73 16.96
CA PHE A 392 25.61 10.29 16.20
C PHE A 392 24.28 10.18 16.96
N HIS A 393 24.02 9.05 17.61
CA HIS A 393 22.84 8.86 18.45
C HIS A 393 22.78 9.85 19.61
N HIS A 394 23.88 10.05 20.35
CA HIS A 394 23.97 11.04 21.44
C HIS A 394 23.59 12.44 20.97
N TYR A 395 24.08 12.86 19.79
CA TYR A 395 23.66 14.12 19.18
C TYR A 395 22.14 14.14 18.89
N LEU A 396 21.61 13.07 18.31
CA LEU A 396 20.18 12.98 17.95
C LEU A 396 19.23 13.02 19.17
N ILE A 397 19.68 12.57 20.34
CA ILE A 397 18.90 12.64 21.59
C ILE A 397 19.19 13.91 22.40
N GLY A 398 20.10 14.77 21.93
CA GLY A 398 20.48 16.03 22.56
C GLY A 398 21.36 15.88 23.80
N GLU A 399 22.06 14.75 23.94
CA GLU A 399 23.06 14.56 24.98
C GLU A 399 24.35 15.32 24.65
N GLN A 400 25.08 15.71 25.69
CA GLN A 400 26.32 16.43 25.51
C GLN A 400 27.36 15.50 24.88
N VAL A 401 27.80 15.84 23.67
CA VAL A 401 28.83 15.07 22.96
C VAL A 401 30.14 15.19 23.74
N SER A 402 30.51 14.14 24.48
CA SER A 402 31.77 14.10 25.22
C SER A 402 32.95 13.99 24.26
N THR A 403 34.09 14.55 24.67
CA THR A 403 35.37 14.40 23.96
C THR A 403 35.91 12.97 24.04
N GLU A 404 35.38 12.16 24.95
CA GLU A 404 35.73 10.75 25.13
C GLU A 404 34.50 9.86 24.96
N ILE A 405 34.60 8.80 24.16
CA ILE A 405 33.52 7.83 23.95
C ILE A 405 34.02 6.42 24.23
N SER A 406 33.25 5.67 25.03
CA SER A 406 33.58 4.30 25.41
C SER A 406 32.78 3.28 24.62
N THR A 407 33.47 2.25 24.15
CA THR A 407 32.89 1.05 23.53
C THR A 407 32.34 0.07 24.57
N ARG A 408 31.64 -0.97 24.10
CA ARG A 408 31.15 -2.08 24.94
C ARG A 408 32.27 -2.85 25.65
N ASN A 409 33.47 -2.85 25.09
CA ASN A 409 34.65 -3.52 25.68
C ASN A 409 35.43 -2.63 26.64
N SER A 410 34.85 -1.50 27.07
CA SER A 410 35.48 -0.50 27.95
C SER A 410 36.74 0.16 27.36
N LEU A 411 36.96 0.05 26.04
CA LEU A 411 37.96 0.85 25.34
C LEU A 411 37.39 2.26 25.11
N SER A 412 38.17 3.28 25.45
CA SER A 412 37.79 4.69 25.25
C SER A 412 38.59 5.32 24.12
N TYR A 413 37.90 6.14 23.33
CA TYR A 413 38.44 6.91 22.22
C TYR A 413 38.23 8.40 22.44
N THR A 414 39.22 9.21 22.13
CA THR A 414 39.08 10.65 21.98
C THR A 414 38.52 10.98 20.61
N VAL A 415 37.52 11.86 20.59
CA VAL A 415 36.90 12.35 19.36
C VAL A 415 37.67 13.57 18.88
N ASN A 416 38.00 13.61 17.59
CA ASN A 416 38.68 14.74 16.96
C ASN A 416 37.88 16.05 17.16
N ASP A 417 38.56 17.15 17.53
CA ASP A 417 37.94 18.48 17.75
C ASP A 417 37.14 19.00 16.53
N ARG A 418 37.47 18.52 15.33
CA ARG A 418 36.71 18.82 14.12
C ARG A 418 35.26 18.34 14.19
N TRP A 419 34.99 17.19 14.84
CA TRP A 419 33.63 16.71 15.06
C TRP A 419 32.84 17.67 15.95
N LYS A 420 33.45 18.15 17.03
CA LYS A 420 32.82 19.13 17.92
C LYS A 420 32.43 20.41 17.17
N THR A 421 33.35 20.92 16.34
CA THR A 421 33.11 22.09 15.48
C THR A 421 31.95 21.88 14.51
N LEU A 422 31.81 20.67 13.95
CA LEU A 422 30.68 20.30 13.07
C LEU A 422 29.36 20.22 13.82
N VAL A 423 29.34 19.53 14.95
CA VAL A 423 28.12 19.35 15.77
C VAL A 423 27.58 20.69 16.26
N ASP A 424 28.45 21.64 16.58
CA ASP A 424 28.06 23.00 16.95
C ASP A 424 27.30 23.72 15.82
N ASN A 425 27.53 23.32 14.55
CA ASN A 425 26.81 23.82 13.38
C ASN A 425 25.56 23.00 13.02
N PHE A 426 25.38 21.81 13.59
CA PHE A 426 24.21 20.98 13.31
C PHE A 426 22.92 21.60 13.87
N PRO A 427 21.77 21.39 13.23
CA PRO A 427 20.51 21.95 13.68
C PRO A 427 20.12 21.42 15.07
N LYS A 428 19.45 22.26 15.87
CA LYS A 428 18.87 21.81 17.14
C LYS A 428 17.59 21.03 16.87
N LEU A 429 17.45 19.89 17.55
CA LEU A 429 16.29 19.01 17.43
C LEU A 429 15.17 19.39 18.39
N SER A 430 13.92 19.23 17.96
CA SER A 430 12.74 19.33 18.82
C SER A 430 12.73 18.19 19.86
N GLU A 431 12.15 18.42 21.04
CA GLU A 431 12.06 17.38 22.08
C GLU A 431 11.29 16.13 21.61
N GLU A 432 10.32 16.31 20.71
CA GLU A 432 9.56 15.20 20.13
C GLU A 432 10.42 14.31 19.22
N ILE A 433 11.30 14.90 18.41
CA ILE A 433 12.27 14.14 17.61
C ILE A 433 13.27 13.43 18.51
N LYS A 434 13.81 14.12 19.52
CA LYS A 434 14.73 13.50 20.48
C LYS A 434 14.10 12.28 21.16
N HIS A 435 12.84 12.39 21.58
CA HIS A 435 12.11 11.27 22.17
C HIS A 435 11.94 10.08 21.21
N THR A 436 11.72 10.37 19.92
CA THR A 436 11.68 9.34 18.87
C THR A 436 13.02 8.61 18.75
N PHE A 437 14.14 9.36 18.72
CA PHE A 437 15.48 8.76 18.65
C PHE A 437 15.91 8.04 19.92
N ARG A 438 15.41 8.41 21.11
CA ARG A 438 15.63 7.61 22.34
C ARG A 438 15.07 6.19 22.19
N SER A 439 13.95 6.03 21.48
CA SER A 439 13.36 4.70 21.23
C SER A 439 14.18 3.85 20.25
N LEU A 440 15.18 4.44 19.57
CA LEU A 440 16.08 3.76 18.63
C LEU A 440 17.43 3.38 19.25
N GLU A 441 17.60 3.55 20.56
CA GLU A 441 18.86 3.23 21.27
C GLU A 441 19.40 1.85 20.90
N ASN A 442 18.57 0.80 20.95
CA ASN A 442 18.96 -0.56 20.59
C ASN A 442 19.46 -0.70 19.14
N ALA A 443 18.87 0.04 18.20
CA ALA A 443 19.27 0.02 16.79
C ALA A 443 20.64 0.68 16.60
N PHE A 444 20.90 1.79 17.29
CA PHE A 444 22.20 2.47 17.26
C PHE A 444 23.28 1.72 18.06
N GLU A 445 22.90 1.03 19.13
CA GLU A 445 23.78 0.19 19.95
C GLU A 445 24.30 -1.06 19.22
N THR A 446 23.71 -1.43 18.09
CA THR A 446 24.17 -2.57 17.28
C THR A 446 24.69 -2.12 15.91
N ALA A 447 24.56 -0.84 15.60
CA ALA A 447 25.03 -0.25 14.36
C ALA A 447 26.55 -0.07 14.34
N THR A 448 27.13 -0.27 13.17
CA THR A 448 28.53 0.04 12.89
C THR A 448 28.57 0.92 11.65
N ILE A 449 29.02 2.16 11.81
CA ILE A 449 29.09 3.13 10.71
C ILE A 449 30.56 3.29 10.33
N SER A 450 30.90 2.95 9.11
CA SER A 450 32.28 2.99 8.57
C SER A 450 32.54 4.31 7.87
N TYR A 451 31.56 4.75 7.08
CA TYR A 451 31.62 5.97 6.31
C TYR A 451 30.33 6.80 6.51
N PHE A 452 30.46 7.91 7.23
CA PHE A 452 29.30 8.69 7.70
C PHE A 452 28.52 9.33 6.55
N GLY A 453 29.20 9.81 5.50
CA GLY A 453 28.53 10.41 4.34
C GLY A 453 27.62 9.43 3.60
N LEU A 454 28.13 8.24 3.27
CA LEU A 454 27.40 7.14 2.62
C LEU A 454 26.21 6.68 3.46
N PHE A 455 26.39 6.60 4.77
CA PHE A 455 25.30 6.31 5.70
C PHE A 455 24.17 7.36 5.58
N LEU A 456 24.49 8.65 5.63
CA LEU A 456 23.50 9.73 5.50
C LEU A 456 22.87 9.79 4.10
N ASP A 457 23.68 9.64 3.05
CA ASP A 457 23.23 9.61 1.65
C ASP A 457 22.24 8.46 1.43
N LYS A 458 22.56 7.28 1.98
CA LYS A 458 21.63 6.15 1.90
C LYS A 458 20.34 6.44 2.64
N ILE A 459 20.40 7.07 3.83
CA ILE A 459 19.20 7.47 4.55
C ILE A 459 18.31 8.37 3.69
N LEU A 460 18.90 9.40 3.08
CA LEU A 460 18.17 10.35 2.25
C LEU A 460 17.59 9.70 0.99
N SER A 461 18.29 8.73 0.39
CA SER A 461 17.80 8.01 -0.79
C SER A 461 16.54 7.19 -0.50
N GLU A 462 16.34 6.70 0.73
CA GLU A 462 15.17 5.91 1.11
C GLU A 462 13.98 6.78 1.56
N GLN A 463 14.12 8.11 1.66
CA GLN A 463 13.10 9.04 2.18
C GLN A 463 11.70 8.79 1.60
N THR A 464 11.58 8.76 0.27
CA THR A 464 10.28 8.61 -0.42
C THR A 464 9.67 7.23 -0.14
N LYS A 465 10.49 6.18 -0.14
CA LYS A 465 10.04 4.81 0.10
C LYS A 465 9.58 4.63 1.54
N THR A 466 10.30 5.19 2.50
CA THR A 466 9.93 5.17 3.92
C THR A 466 8.65 5.94 4.18
N ALA A 467 8.49 7.14 3.58
CA ALA A 467 7.25 7.90 3.71
C ALA A 467 6.03 7.14 3.15
N GLN A 468 6.18 6.48 2.00
CA GLN A 468 5.15 5.62 1.42
C GLN A 468 4.85 4.40 2.29
N ALA A 469 5.88 3.74 2.84
CA ALA A 469 5.73 2.59 3.72
C ALA A 469 4.99 2.97 5.01
N LEU A 470 5.38 4.07 5.66
CA LEU A 470 4.73 4.58 6.85
C LEU A 470 3.25 4.93 6.59
N SER A 471 2.98 5.68 5.51
CA SER A 471 1.60 6.01 5.12
C SER A 471 0.74 4.77 4.87
N SER A 472 1.30 3.75 4.21
CA SER A 472 0.63 2.48 3.95
C SER A 472 0.36 1.69 5.23
N GLN A 473 1.32 1.65 6.16
CA GLN A 473 1.17 1.00 7.46
C GLN A 473 0.08 1.68 8.30
N MET A 474 0.09 3.01 8.38
CA MET A 474 -0.94 3.77 9.09
C MET A 474 -2.34 3.52 8.51
N SER A 475 -2.47 3.56 7.18
CA SER A 475 -3.74 3.32 6.48
C SER A 475 -4.24 1.89 6.68
N SER A 476 -3.34 0.91 6.60
CA SER A 476 -3.65 -0.50 6.85
C SER A 476 -4.12 -0.74 8.29
N PHE A 477 -3.47 -0.08 9.26
CA PHE A 477 -3.88 -0.14 10.66
C PHE A 477 -5.31 0.40 10.85
N ILE A 478 -5.61 1.58 10.28
CA ILE A 478 -6.95 2.18 10.35
C ILE A 478 -7.99 1.24 9.75
N ALA A 479 -7.77 0.78 8.51
CA ALA A 479 -8.72 -0.07 7.79
C ALA A 479 -8.96 -1.41 8.51
N LYS A 480 -7.91 -2.03 9.04
CA LYS A 480 -8.03 -3.27 9.82
C LYS A 480 -8.84 -3.04 11.09
N THR A 481 -8.52 -1.98 11.84
CA THR A 481 -9.19 -1.68 13.11
C THR A 481 -10.66 -1.35 12.90
N TYR A 482 -11.02 -0.57 11.87
CA TYR A 482 -12.41 -0.33 11.52
C TYR A 482 -13.15 -1.62 11.17
N ARG A 483 -12.56 -2.50 10.36
CA ARG A 483 -13.17 -3.77 9.99
C ARG A 483 -13.44 -4.65 11.22
N ASP A 484 -12.43 -4.83 12.06
CA ASP A 484 -12.54 -5.70 13.25
C ASP A 484 -13.66 -5.21 14.18
N ILE A 485 -13.77 -3.89 14.36
CA ILE A 485 -14.80 -3.28 15.22
C ILE A 485 -16.17 -3.32 14.54
N TYR A 486 -16.24 -3.01 13.24
CA TYR A 486 -17.48 -3.08 12.46
C TYR A 486 -18.09 -4.47 12.51
N GLU A 487 -17.29 -5.51 12.27
CA GLU A 487 -17.73 -6.90 12.31
C GLU A 487 -18.20 -7.29 13.71
N HIS A 488 -17.48 -6.88 14.75
CA HIS A 488 -17.87 -7.13 16.14
C HIS A 488 -19.24 -6.50 16.47
N LEU A 489 -19.41 -5.21 16.18
CA LEU A 489 -20.65 -4.49 16.45
C LEU A 489 -21.80 -4.97 15.55
N LEU A 490 -21.52 -5.29 14.29
CA LEU A 490 -22.52 -5.83 13.37
C LEU A 490 -23.07 -7.16 13.89
N ASN A 491 -22.20 -8.05 14.37
CA ASN A 491 -22.62 -9.32 14.95
C ASN A 491 -23.50 -9.12 16.19
N GLN A 492 -23.15 -8.17 17.07
CA GLN A 492 -23.99 -7.81 18.22
C GLN A 492 -25.36 -7.26 17.79
N ILE A 493 -25.38 -6.37 16.81
CA ILE A 493 -26.59 -5.72 16.32
C ILE A 493 -27.48 -6.68 15.53
N GLN A 494 -26.91 -7.68 14.87
CA GLN A 494 -27.67 -8.75 14.23
C GLN A 494 -28.51 -9.54 15.23
N GLY A 495 -28.03 -9.67 16.47
CA GLY A 495 -28.76 -10.29 17.55
C GLY A 495 -29.14 -11.74 17.24
N CYS A 496 -30.20 -12.24 17.87
CA CYS A 496 -30.64 -13.62 17.72
C CYS A 496 -31.65 -13.80 16.58
N ALA A 497 -31.39 -14.77 15.70
CA ALA A 497 -32.28 -15.13 14.60
C ALA A 497 -33.51 -15.97 15.01
N ALA A 498 -33.63 -16.34 16.29
CA ALA A 498 -34.75 -17.14 16.75
C ALA A 498 -36.08 -16.36 16.62
N SER A 499 -37.08 -16.99 16.01
CA SER A 499 -38.43 -16.42 15.86
C SER A 499 -39.36 -16.92 16.96
N CYS A 500 -40.15 -16.02 17.54
CA CYS A 500 -41.14 -16.35 18.56
C CYS A 500 -42.09 -17.43 18.04
N PRO A 501 -42.24 -18.57 18.72
CA PRO A 501 -43.08 -19.66 18.22
C PRO A 501 -44.57 -19.28 18.19
N CYS A 502 -45.00 -18.26 18.95
CA CYS A 502 -46.37 -17.77 19.02
C CYS A 502 -46.73 -16.74 17.94
N CYS A 503 -45.92 -15.69 17.76
CA CYS A 503 -46.21 -14.56 16.85
C CYS A 503 -45.22 -14.40 15.69
N LYS A 504 -44.16 -15.23 15.63
CA LYS A 504 -43.09 -15.21 14.61
C LYS A 504 -42.20 -13.95 14.57
N ARG A 505 -42.37 -13.00 15.51
CA ARG A 505 -41.42 -11.89 15.68
C ARG A 505 -40.03 -12.44 16.05
N ILE A 506 -38.98 -11.89 15.44
CA ILE A 506 -37.58 -12.24 15.76
C ILE A 506 -37.24 -11.78 17.19
N CYS A 507 -36.40 -12.54 17.89
CA CYS A 507 -35.86 -12.18 19.19
C CYS A 507 -35.15 -10.82 19.14
N ASP A 508 -35.46 -9.97 20.11
CA ASP A 508 -34.92 -8.61 20.23
C ASP A 508 -34.00 -8.46 21.45
N VAL A 509 -33.75 -9.54 22.19
CA VAL A 509 -32.79 -9.59 23.30
C VAL A 509 -31.36 -9.52 22.76
N ASP A 510 -30.56 -8.68 23.40
CA ASP A 510 -29.11 -8.64 23.19
C ASP A 510 -28.44 -9.73 24.05
N HIS A 511 -28.42 -10.94 23.51
CA HIS A 511 -27.85 -12.12 24.18
C HIS A 511 -26.35 -11.98 24.48
N HIS A 512 -25.65 -10.99 23.91
CA HIS A 512 -24.22 -10.78 24.15
C HIS A 512 -23.94 -10.05 25.47
N LEU A 513 -24.94 -9.38 26.06
CA LEU A 513 -24.83 -8.72 27.36
C LEU A 513 -25.09 -9.68 28.54
N GLU A 514 -25.87 -10.74 28.31
CA GLU A 514 -26.27 -11.72 29.34
C GLU A 514 -25.35 -12.97 29.30
N LEU A 515 -24.08 -12.80 29.66
CA LEU A 515 -23.04 -13.84 29.60
C LEU A 515 -23.15 -14.93 30.68
N THR A 516 -24.07 -14.79 31.64
CA THR A 516 -24.19 -15.69 32.80
C THR A 516 -24.82 -17.04 32.47
N CYS A 517 -25.55 -17.14 31.35
CA CYS A 517 -26.24 -18.36 30.91
C CYS A 517 -26.16 -18.51 29.38
N PRO A 518 -26.15 -19.75 28.84
CA PRO A 518 -26.29 -19.98 27.40
C PRO A 518 -27.59 -19.37 26.85
N ILE A 519 -27.59 -19.02 25.56
CA ILE A 519 -28.78 -18.54 24.84
C ILE A 519 -29.92 -19.55 24.99
N GLY A 520 -31.10 -19.07 25.40
CA GLY A 520 -32.28 -19.90 25.65
C GLY A 520 -32.38 -20.44 27.07
N GLN A 521 -31.52 -20.03 28.01
CA GLN A 521 -31.53 -20.54 29.39
C GLN A 521 -31.50 -19.41 30.43
N GLY A 522 -32.06 -19.68 31.62
CA GLY A 522 -31.99 -18.79 32.77
C GLY A 522 -32.53 -17.39 32.47
N GLU A 523 -31.69 -16.38 32.67
CA GLU A 523 -31.99 -14.99 32.34
C GLU A 523 -31.90 -14.72 30.82
N ASN A 524 -31.03 -15.46 30.12
CA ASN A 524 -30.68 -15.35 28.69
C ASN A 524 -31.68 -16.07 27.74
N ARG A 525 -32.95 -16.20 28.14
CA ARG A 525 -34.02 -16.77 27.32
C ARG A 525 -34.43 -15.84 26.17
N HIS A 526 -34.97 -16.40 25.09
CA HIS A 526 -35.51 -15.62 23.99
C HIS A 526 -36.73 -14.82 24.42
N ARG A 527 -36.86 -13.56 23.99
CA ARG A 527 -38.00 -12.69 24.31
C ARG A 527 -38.38 -11.83 23.12
N CYS A 528 -39.61 -11.31 23.18
CA CYS A 528 -40.03 -10.11 22.46
C CYS A 528 -40.10 -8.96 23.47
N GLN A 529 -38.93 -8.46 23.88
CA GLN A 529 -38.71 -7.37 24.84
C GLN A 529 -39.48 -6.11 24.47
N PHE A 530 -39.56 -5.77 23.18
CA PHE A 530 -40.32 -4.62 22.67
C PHE A 530 -41.78 -4.96 22.31
N GLY A 531 -42.34 -5.98 22.96
CA GLY A 531 -43.74 -6.41 22.79
C GLY A 531 -43.93 -7.44 21.67
N HIS A 532 -45.00 -8.23 21.73
CA HIS A 532 -45.30 -9.18 20.67
C HIS A 532 -46.10 -8.51 19.53
N GLN A 533 -45.76 -8.87 18.29
CA GLN A 533 -46.58 -8.51 17.14
C GLN A 533 -47.91 -9.28 17.14
N ILE A 534 -48.91 -8.74 16.45
CA ILE A 534 -50.18 -9.45 16.22
C ILE A 534 -49.87 -10.77 15.50
N ARG A 535 -50.42 -11.88 15.98
CA ARG A 535 -50.11 -13.22 15.44
C ARG A 535 -50.39 -13.34 13.94
N GLY A 536 -51.43 -12.66 13.45
CA GLY A 536 -51.74 -12.56 12.02
C GLY A 536 -50.60 -11.97 11.18
N MET A 537 -49.82 -11.03 11.72
CA MET A 537 -48.64 -10.50 11.02
C MET A 537 -47.56 -11.55 10.77
N GLY A 538 -47.51 -12.59 11.62
CA GLY A 538 -46.64 -13.76 11.46
C GLY A 538 -47.26 -14.90 10.66
N GLY A 539 -48.37 -14.64 9.93
CA GLY A 539 -49.05 -15.64 9.10
C GLY A 539 -49.91 -16.63 9.87
N ILE A 540 -50.26 -16.32 11.13
CA ILE A 540 -51.06 -17.22 11.97
C ILE A 540 -52.55 -16.89 11.83
N TYR A 541 -53.37 -17.91 11.54
CA TYR A 541 -54.80 -17.79 11.31
C TYR A 541 -55.59 -18.91 12.02
N HIS A 542 -56.90 -18.70 12.15
CA HIS A 542 -57.85 -19.68 12.68
C HIS A 542 -58.21 -20.70 11.60
N LYS A 543 -57.80 -21.97 11.76
CA LYS A 543 -57.96 -23.02 10.74
C LYS A 543 -59.40 -23.19 10.22
N PHE A 544 -60.39 -23.03 11.10
CA PHE A 544 -61.80 -23.24 10.75
C PHE A 544 -62.42 -22.09 9.97
N THR A 545 -62.08 -20.84 10.28
CA THR A 545 -62.65 -19.65 9.62
C THR A 545 -61.77 -19.11 8.49
N GLY A 546 -60.49 -19.48 8.50
CA GLY A 546 -59.45 -18.90 7.64
C GLY A 546 -58.99 -17.51 8.10
N GLU A 547 -59.53 -16.98 9.19
CA GLU A 547 -59.31 -15.59 9.60
C GLU A 547 -57.98 -15.38 10.32
N ALA A 548 -57.34 -14.25 10.03
CA ALA A 548 -56.15 -13.79 10.73
C ALA A 548 -56.32 -13.76 12.26
N SER A 549 -55.38 -14.33 13.01
CA SER A 549 -55.41 -14.26 14.47
C SER A 549 -54.97 -12.87 14.95
N ILE A 550 -55.92 -12.01 15.34
CA ILE A 550 -55.64 -10.68 15.90
C ILE A 550 -55.15 -10.69 17.37
N ALA A 551 -54.96 -11.88 17.95
CA ALA A 551 -54.45 -12.04 19.31
C ALA A 551 -52.95 -11.73 19.43
N TRP A 552 -52.55 -11.34 20.65
CA TRP A 552 -51.18 -11.01 21.10
C TRP A 552 -50.78 -12.09 22.08
N CYS A 553 -49.49 -12.45 22.16
CA CYS A 553 -49.07 -13.49 23.09
C CYS A 553 -49.35 -13.10 24.55
N GLU A 554 -49.33 -11.80 24.87
CA GLU A 554 -49.60 -11.26 26.20
C GLU A 554 -51.08 -11.35 26.61
N ILE A 555 -52.03 -11.30 25.68
CA ILE A 555 -53.46 -11.29 26.06
C ILE A 555 -54.05 -12.70 26.21
N ILE A 556 -53.28 -13.74 25.86
CA ILE A 556 -53.74 -15.13 25.92
C ILE A 556 -53.62 -15.60 27.38
N LYS A 557 -54.76 -15.91 28.00
CA LYS A 557 -54.81 -16.50 29.34
C LYS A 557 -54.25 -17.93 29.32
N ASP A 558 -53.73 -18.40 30.44
CA ASP A 558 -53.11 -19.74 30.58
C ASP A 558 -54.05 -20.88 30.16
N GLU A 559 -55.34 -20.73 30.44
CA GLU A 559 -56.40 -21.68 30.06
C GLU A 559 -56.90 -21.47 28.61
N GLY A 560 -56.53 -20.36 27.98
CA GLY A 560 -56.87 -20.04 26.61
C GLY A 560 -56.24 -21.03 25.63
N GLN A 561 -56.98 -21.41 24.59
CA GLN A 561 -56.48 -22.30 23.55
C GLN A 561 -55.65 -21.54 22.52
N VAL A 562 -54.53 -22.15 22.14
CA VAL A 562 -53.65 -21.67 21.08
C VAL A 562 -53.51 -22.77 20.04
N ILE A 563 -53.88 -22.42 18.81
CA ILE A 563 -53.68 -23.24 17.62
C ILE A 563 -52.57 -22.58 16.81
N ILE A 564 -51.50 -23.33 16.55
CA ILE A 564 -50.41 -22.92 15.67
C ILE A 564 -50.39 -23.94 14.55
N SER A 565 -50.83 -23.53 13.36
CA SER A 565 -50.85 -24.39 12.16
C SER A 565 -51.61 -25.72 12.36
N GLU A 566 -51.17 -26.79 11.70
CA GLU A 566 -51.83 -28.12 11.65
C GLU A 566 -51.82 -28.90 12.97
N LYS A 567 -51.24 -28.35 14.04
CA LYS A 567 -51.16 -29.03 15.35
C LYS A 567 -52.49 -28.98 16.10
N MET A 568 -52.73 -30.00 16.93
CA MET A 568 -53.89 -30.06 17.83
C MET A 568 -53.96 -28.83 18.75
N PRO A 569 -55.16 -28.34 19.09
CA PRO A 569 -55.32 -27.26 20.05
C PRO A 569 -54.67 -27.61 21.39
N GLN A 570 -53.87 -26.69 21.93
CA GLN A 570 -53.27 -26.83 23.27
C GLN A 570 -53.56 -25.57 24.11
N THR A 571 -53.53 -25.70 25.43
CA THR A 571 -53.65 -24.54 26.32
C THR A 571 -52.38 -23.69 26.26
N TRP A 572 -52.49 -22.39 26.53
CA TRP A 572 -51.33 -21.49 26.56
C TRP A 572 -50.29 -21.91 27.59
N LYS A 573 -50.74 -22.42 28.75
CA LYS A 573 -49.84 -23.00 29.76
C LYS A 573 -49.04 -24.19 29.20
N ALA A 574 -49.69 -25.10 28.49
CA ALA A 574 -49.01 -26.24 27.86
C ALA A 574 -48.02 -25.76 26.76
N PHE A 575 -48.42 -24.75 25.98
CA PHE A 575 -47.57 -24.15 24.96
C PHE A 575 -46.31 -23.50 25.55
N LYS A 576 -46.43 -22.72 26.63
CA LYS A 576 -45.27 -22.13 27.33
C LYS A 576 -44.33 -23.21 27.86
N ASN A 577 -44.87 -24.26 28.46
CA ASN A 577 -44.08 -25.38 28.97
C ASN A 577 -43.34 -26.14 27.86
N ALA A 578 -43.90 -26.20 26.66
CA ALA A 578 -43.28 -26.83 25.49
C ALA A 578 -42.19 -25.98 24.83
N ASN A 579 -42.07 -24.69 25.18
CA ASN A 579 -41.05 -23.77 24.66
C ASN A 579 -40.33 -23.09 25.84
N PRO A 580 -39.61 -23.85 26.69
CA PRO A 580 -38.98 -23.33 27.91
C PRO A 580 -37.81 -22.38 27.65
N ASP A 581 -37.29 -22.38 26.41
CA ASP A 581 -36.26 -21.49 25.89
C ASP A 581 -36.77 -20.08 25.58
N TRP A 582 -38.09 -19.90 25.52
CA TRP A 582 -38.76 -18.62 25.35
C TRP A 582 -39.39 -18.12 26.64
N ASP A 583 -39.20 -16.84 26.91
CA ASP A 583 -39.83 -16.15 28.03
C ASP A 583 -40.96 -15.25 27.52
N PHE A 584 -42.18 -15.73 27.74
CA PHE A 584 -43.40 -15.06 27.33
C PHE A 584 -43.87 -13.98 28.32
N GLY A 585 -43.22 -13.82 29.49
CA GLY A 585 -43.45 -12.76 30.49
C GLY A 585 -44.88 -12.57 31.04
N ASP A 586 -45.03 -11.75 32.08
CA ASP A 586 -46.35 -11.24 32.53
C ASP A 586 -46.68 -9.94 31.78
N PRO A 587 -47.82 -9.86 31.07
CA PRO A 587 -48.31 -8.69 30.34
C PRO A 587 -48.29 -7.37 31.11
N ARG A 588 -48.43 -7.43 32.44
CA ARG A 588 -48.72 -6.27 33.30
C ARG A 588 -47.53 -5.37 33.59
N THR A 589 -46.31 -5.81 33.26
CA THR A 589 -45.06 -5.06 33.53
C THR A 589 -44.50 -4.34 32.32
N ARG A 590 -45.08 -4.54 31.13
CA ARG A 590 -44.63 -3.92 29.88
C ARG A 590 -45.55 -2.74 29.56
N GLU A 591 -45.04 -1.52 29.76
CA GLU A 591 -45.74 -0.27 29.39
C GLU A 591 -46.36 -0.40 27.98
N ASN A 592 -47.62 0.01 27.82
CA ASN A 592 -48.44 0.06 26.59
C ASN A 592 -47.70 0.08 25.22
N LEU A 593 -47.07 -1.02 24.81
CA LEU A 593 -46.40 -1.22 23.50
C LEU A 593 -47.35 -1.77 22.42
N THR A 594 -48.63 -1.92 22.76
CA THR A 594 -49.75 -2.31 21.91
C THR A 594 -50.05 -1.37 20.70
N PRO A 595 -49.80 -0.03 20.76
CA PRO A 595 -50.21 0.89 19.69
C PRO A 595 -49.61 0.68 18.28
N PRO A 596 -48.27 0.47 18.10
CA PRO A 596 -47.66 0.42 16.78
C PRO A 596 -48.10 -0.79 15.94
N TYR A 597 -48.25 -1.97 16.55
CA TYR A 597 -48.72 -3.16 15.83
C TYR A 597 -50.19 -3.08 15.42
N VAL A 598 -51.06 -2.45 16.23
CA VAL A 598 -52.43 -2.18 15.78
C VAL A 598 -52.43 -1.25 14.57
N TYR A 599 -51.63 -0.18 14.62
CA TYR A 599 -51.53 0.75 13.51
C TYR A 599 -51.03 0.05 12.24
N MET A 600 -49.92 -0.68 12.33
CA MET A 600 -49.37 -1.44 11.21
C MET A 600 -50.37 -2.45 10.65
N TRP A 601 -51.11 -3.19 11.51
CA TRP A 601 -52.13 -4.13 11.04
C TRP A 601 -53.24 -3.45 10.22
N LYS A 602 -53.67 -2.25 10.65
CA LYS A 602 -54.66 -1.48 9.89
C LYS A 602 -54.13 -0.99 8.54
N GLN A 603 -52.84 -0.69 8.45
CA GLN A 603 -52.23 -0.16 7.22
C GLN A 603 -51.84 -1.26 6.22
N ILE A 604 -51.26 -2.35 6.69
CA ILE A 604 -50.64 -3.39 5.84
C ILE A 604 -51.16 -4.80 6.09
N GLY A 605 -52.16 -4.99 6.97
CA GLY A 605 -52.65 -6.32 7.34
C GLY A 605 -53.24 -7.11 6.18
N GLU A 606 -53.95 -6.44 5.25
CA GLU A 606 -54.45 -7.08 4.03
C GLU A 606 -53.31 -7.56 3.13
N GLN A 607 -52.31 -6.71 2.90
CA GLN A 607 -51.11 -7.06 2.12
C GLN A 607 -50.32 -8.22 2.76
N LEU A 608 -50.23 -8.26 4.09
CA LEU A 608 -49.63 -9.38 4.82
C LEU A 608 -50.43 -10.67 4.61
N CYS A 609 -51.76 -10.63 4.64
CA CYS A 609 -52.60 -11.81 4.39
C CYS A 609 -52.40 -12.35 2.96
N GLU A 610 -52.31 -11.47 1.96
CA GLU A 610 -51.99 -11.84 0.58
C GLU A 610 -50.59 -12.46 0.45
N HIS A 611 -49.59 -11.90 1.15
CA HIS A 611 -48.21 -12.38 1.12
C HIS A 611 -48.09 -13.85 1.55
N TYR A 612 -48.81 -14.26 2.60
CA TYR A 612 -48.71 -15.62 3.14
C TYR A 612 -49.43 -16.69 2.29
N LYS A 613 -50.18 -16.32 1.24
CA LYS A 613 -50.77 -17.22 0.21
C LYS A 613 -51.57 -18.44 0.70
N ASN A 614 -52.02 -18.44 1.96
CA ASN A 614 -52.65 -19.60 2.61
C ASN A 614 -54.18 -19.47 2.77
N GLY A 615 -54.85 -18.63 1.98
CA GLY A 615 -56.28 -18.37 2.14
C GLY A 615 -56.65 -17.63 3.43
N MET A 616 -55.66 -16.95 4.03
CA MET A 616 -55.83 -16.17 5.24
C MET A 616 -56.68 -14.93 4.95
N LYS A 617 -57.80 -14.79 5.66
CA LYS A 617 -58.71 -13.65 5.53
C LYS A 617 -58.27 -12.53 6.46
N PHE A 618 -58.15 -11.33 5.92
CA PHE A 618 -57.91 -10.12 6.71
C PHE A 618 -59.11 -9.85 7.63
N VAL A 619 -58.82 -9.50 8.88
CA VAL A 619 -59.82 -9.14 9.89
C VAL A 619 -59.40 -7.84 10.55
N GLU A 620 -60.30 -6.85 10.53
CA GLU A 620 -60.09 -5.64 11.30
C GLU A 620 -60.34 -5.91 12.78
N LYS A 621 -59.55 -5.30 13.67
CA LYS A 621 -59.68 -5.49 15.14
C LYS A 621 -61.10 -5.18 15.67
N ASN A 622 -61.91 -4.44 14.91
CA ASN A 622 -63.28 -4.05 15.24
C ASN A 622 -64.34 -4.77 14.37
N SER A 623 -63.99 -5.78 13.59
CA SER A 623 -64.98 -6.59 12.88
C SER A 623 -65.89 -7.26 13.91
N PRO A 624 -67.22 -7.08 13.85
CA PRO A 624 -68.13 -7.69 14.81
C PRO A 624 -67.96 -9.21 14.78
N LEU A 625 -67.84 -9.84 15.95
CA LEU A 625 -67.87 -11.29 16.06
C LEU A 625 -69.10 -11.80 15.30
N PRO A 626 -68.97 -12.81 14.42
CA PRO A 626 -70.13 -13.37 13.75
C PRO A 626 -71.11 -13.86 14.82
N ILE A 627 -72.34 -13.39 14.72
CA ILE A 627 -73.40 -13.83 15.62
C ILE A 627 -73.68 -15.30 15.30
N ASN A 628 -73.70 -16.18 16.30
CA ASN A 628 -73.83 -17.62 16.09
C ASN A 628 -75.29 -18.03 16.19
N HIS A 629 -75.70 -19.02 15.38
CA HIS A 629 -76.92 -19.77 15.59
C HIS A 629 -76.56 -21.23 15.86
N PHE A 630 -76.78 -21.67 17.10
CA PHE A 630 -76.54 -23.04 17.54
C PHE A 630 -77.78 -23.89 17.31
N ILE A 631 -77.66 -25.05 16.68
CA ILE A 631 -78.75 -26.01 16.51
C ILE A 631 -78.39 -27.25 17.31
N PHE A 632 -79.07 -27.46 18.44
CA PHE A 632 -78.85 -28.59 19.33
C PHE A 632 -79.84 -29.69 18.99
N MET A 633 -79.33 -30.87 18.65
CA MET A 633 -80.09 -32.10 18.45
C MET A 633 -79.80 -33.01 19.64
N LEU A 634 -80.77 -33.14 20.55
CA LEU A 634 -80.58 -33.82 21.82
C LEU A 634 -81.46 -35.07 21.85
N ASP A 635 -80.81 -36.22 22.05
CA ASP A 635 -81.50 -37.50 22.18
C ASP A 635 -82.32 -37.54 23.48
N HIS A 636 -83.58 -37.95 23.35
CA HIS A 636 -84.55 -38.11 24.41
C HIS A 636 -85.27 -39.47 24.30
N SER A 637 -84.56 -40.48 23.79
CA SER A 637 -85.00 -41.88 23.74
C SER A 637 -85.08 -42.53 25.14
N GLY A 638 -85.64 -43.74 25.20
CA GLY A 638 -85.86 -44.48 26.44
C GLY A 638 -84.60 -44.66 27.28
N SER A 639 -83.48 -45.00 26.63
CA SER A 639 -82.18 -45.24 27.27
C SER A 639 -81.61 -44.00 27.97
N MET A 640 -81.95 -42.79 27.49
CA MET A 640 -81.54 -41.54 28.11
C MET A 640 -82.15 -41.32 29.50
N ASN A 641 -83.24 -42.01 29.83
CA ASN A 641 -83.90 -41.96 31.14
C ASN A 641 -83.64 -43.19 32.02
N GLU A 642 -82.85 -44.17 31.55
CA GLU A 642 -82.40 -45.27 32.39
C GLU A 642 -81.35 -44.77 33.40
N GLU A 643 -81.43 -45.26 34.65
CA GLU A 643 -80.39 -44.96 35.63
C GLU A 643 -79.07 -45.59 35.18
N ILE A 644 -77.97 -44.82 35.23
CA ILE A 644 -76.64 -45.31 34.87
C ILE A 644 -76.22 -46.40 35.88
N ASN A 645 -76.53 -47.66 35.56
CA ASN A 645 -76.12 -48.84 36.34
C ASN A 645 -74.69 -49.30 35.98
N ILE A 646 -73.74 -48.37 35.92
CA ILE A 646 -72.34 -48.69 35.61
C ILE A 646 -71.43 -48.10 36.67
N LEU A 647 -71.28 -48.83 37.80
CA LEU A 647 -70.07 -48.86 38.65
C LEU A 647 -70.10 -49.99 39.72
N ARG A 648 -70.61 -51.20 39.37
CA ARG A 648 -70.43 -52.41 40.21
C ARG A 648 -70.04 -53.69 39.45
N ARG A 649 -69.50 -53.56 38.24
CA ARG A 649 -68.86 -54.69 37.52
C ARG A 649 -67.44 -54.34 37.07
N SER A 650 -66.57 -54.06 38.03
CA SER A 650 -65.13 -54.28 37.88
C SER A 650 -64.46 -54.09 39.24
N THR A 651 -63.62 -55.05 39.62
CA THR A 651 -62.67 -55.08 40.75
C THR A 651 -63.26 -55.20 42.17
N ALA A 652 -63.41 -56.44 42.65
CA ALA A 652 -62.73 -56.90 43.86
C ALA A 652 -62.95 -58.42 44.05
N GLY A 653 -61.99 -59.20 43.58
CA GLY A 653 -61.50 -60.27 44.44
C GLY A 653 -60.73 -59.63 45.59
N SER A 654 -60.93 -60.18 46.79
CA SER A 654 -60.10 -60.07 47.99
C SER A 654 -60.08 -58.79 48.83
N ALA A 655 -60.36 -59.03 50.12
CA ALA A 655 -59.95 -58.36 51.35
C ALA A 655 -60.73 -57.11 51.81
N ALA A 656 -61.54 -57.34 52.84
CA ALA A 656 -61.91 -56.34 53.84
C ALA A 656 -60.64 -55.73 54.49
N PRO A 657 -60.72 -54.48 55.00
CA PRO A 657 -61.16 -54.33 56.38
C PRO A 657 -62.16 -53.18 56.60
N GLN A 658 -62.75 -53.28 57.79
CA GLN A 658 -63.87 -52.54 58.33
C GLN A 658 -63.64 -51.03 58.50
N GLY A 659 -64.75 -50.29 58.40
CA GLY A 659 -65.09 -49.22 59.33
C GLY A 659 -64.54 -47.83 59.02
N ASN A 660 -65.39 -46.97 58.44
CA ASN A 660 -65.82 -45.76 59.14
C ASN A 660 -66.97 -45.04 58.44
N LYS A 661 -67.89 -44.56 59.28
CA LYS A 661 -69.06 -43.72 58.96
C LYS A 661 -68.67 -42.48 58.17
N VAL A 662 -69.37 -42.18 57.07
CA VAL A 662 -69.60 -40.80 56.63
C VAL A 662 -71.03 -40.67 56.09
N ALA A 663 -71.76 -39.80 56.78
CA ALA A 663 -72.89 -38.96 56.39
C ALA A 663 -73.87 -39.43 55.30
N ASN A 664 -75.14 -39.51 55.73
CA ASN A 664 -76.30 -39.14 54.91
C ASN A 664 -76.00 -37.86 54.12
N ASP A 665 -75.86 -37.98 52.80
CA ASP A 665 -76.06 -36.85 51.90
C ASP A 665 -77.02 -37.30 50.79
N SER A 666 -78.23 -36.78 50.85
CA SER A 666 -79.37 -37.15 50.01
C SER A 666 -79.28 -36.54 48.59
N SER A 667 -78.13 -36.70 47.92
CA SER A 667 -77.91 -36.19 46.55
C SER A 667 -77.47 -37.25 45.52
N GLU A 668 -77.40 -38.54 45.89
CA GLU A 668 -76.87 -39.61 45.03
C GLU A 668 -77.90 -40.47 44.27
N ILE A 669 -79.18 -40.10 44.22
CA ILE A 669 -80.20 -40.85 43.46
C ILE A 669 -80.68 -40.01 42.28
N ASN A 670 -80.59 -40.58 41.07
CA ASN A 670 -80.91 -40.06 39.72
C ASN A 670 -79.75 -39.42 38.91
N ARG A 671 -78.77 -40.23 38.49
CA ARG A 671 -77.89 -39.90 37.35
C ARG A 671 -78.39 -40.65 36.11
N THR A 672 -79.37 -40.10 35.41
CA THR A 672 -79.72 -40.56 34.06
C THR A 672 -78.86 -39.82 33.03
N PRO A 673 -78.53 -40.44 31.87
CA PRO A 673 -77.81 -39.76 30.79
C PRO A 673 -78.47 -38.42 30.40
N TRP A 674 -79.80 -38.36 30.41
CA TRP A 674 -80.58 -37.14 30.18
C TRP A 674 -80.24 -36.00 31.14
N ARG A 675 -80.16 -36.27 32.45
CA ARG A 675 -79.78 -35.24 33.44
C ARG A 675 -78.34 -34.76 33.27
N CYS A 676 -77.44 -35.64 32.85
CA CYS A 676 -76.05 -35.29 32.52
C CYS A 676 -75.99 -34.39 31.29
N LEU A 677 -76.75 -34.72 30.24
CA LEU A 677 -76.86 -33.91 29.03
C LEU A 677 -77.43 -32.51 29.35
N LEU A 678 -78.52 -32.42 30.12
CA LEU A 678 -79.08 -31.11 30.53
C LEU A 678 -78.08 -30.26 31.32
N ARG A 679 -77.24 -30.88 32.16
CA ARG A 679 -76.16 -30.17 32.87
C ARG A 679 -75.09 -29.65 31.91
N ALA A 680 -74.74 -30.42 30.88
CA ALA A 680 -73.79 -29.99 29.84
C ALA A 680 -74.35 -28.82 29.01
N VAL A 681 -75.62 -28.88 28.62
CA VAL A 681 -76.31 -27.77 27.93
C VAL A 681 -76.33 -26.52 28.81
N LYS A 682 -76.67 -26.66 30.10
CA LYS A 682 -76.61 -25.53 31.06
C LYS A 682 -75.20 -24.93 31.15
N GLY A 683 -74.18 -25.78 31.29
CA GLY A 683 -72.78 -25.32 31.33
C GLY A 683 -72.37 -24.58 30.06
N PHE A 684 -72.81 -25.05 28.89
CA PHE A 684 -72.60 -24.38 27.62
C PHE A 684 -73.24 -22.98 27.59
N LEU A 685 -74.52 -22.87 27.98
CA LEU A 685 -75.22 -21.59 28.03
C LEU A 685 -74.52 -20.62 28.99
N ASP A 686 -74.17 -21.08 30.20
CA ASP A 686 -73.53 -20.26 31.21
C ASP A 686 -72.16 -19.71 30.75
N ILE A 687 -71.40 -20.49 29.97
CA ILE A 687 -70.11 -20.06 29.41
C ILE A 687 -70.35 -19.03 28.29
N ARG A 688 -71.24 -19.33 27.34
CA ARG A 688 -71.48 -18.47 26.18
C ARG A 688 -72.12 -17.14 26.56
N ILE A 689 -73.10 -17.13 27.46
CA ILE A 689 -73.72 -15.89 27.97
C ILE A 689 -72.69 -15.00 28.67
N ARG A 690 -71.69 -15.58 29.36
CA ARG A 690 -70.64 -14.82 30.04
C ARG A 690 -69.51 -14.33 29.12
N GLN A 691 -69.27 -14.99 27.98
CA GLN A 691 -68.07 -14.80 27.17
C GLN A 691 -68.31 -14.35 25.72
N ALA A 692 -69.55 -14.37 25.21
CA ALA A 692 -69.88 -14.14 23.81
C ALA A 692 -70.97 -13.06 23.60
N SER A 693 -71.39 -12.86 22.35
CA SER A 693 -72.41 -11.87 21.95
C SER A 693 -73.79 -12.20 22.55
N PHE A 694 -74.49 -11.18 23.08
CA PHE A 694 -75.87 -11.29 23.55
C PHE A 694 -76.88 -11.63 22.45
N ASP A 695 -76.45 -11.57 21.19
CA ASP A 695 -77.29 -11.84 20.02
C ASP A 695 -77.18 -13.27 19.51
N ASP A 696 -76.32 -14.11 20.10
CA ASP A 696 -76.26 -15.55 19.78
C ASP A 696 -77.65 -16.19 19.98
N GLN A 697 -78.04 -17.03 19.02
CA GLN A 697 -79.31 -17.74 19.01
C GLN A 697 -79.11 -19.23 19.16
N ILE A 698 -80.12 -19.91 19.68
CA ILE A 698 -80.17 -21.37 19.76
C ILE A 698 -81.53 -21.92 19.31
N THR A 699 -81.46 -23.01 18.58
CA THR A 699 -82.56 -23.90 18.26
C THR A 699 -82.30 -25.21 18.99
N VAL A 700 -83.29 -25.73 19.70
CA VAL A 700 -83.17 -27.02 20.41
C VAL A 700 -84.23 -27.97 19.86
N ILE A 701 -83.77 -29.08 19.30
CA ILE A 701 -84.56 -30.17 18.75
C ILE A 701 -84.33 -31.37 19.67
N LEU A 702 -85.39 -31.83 20.33
CA LEU A 702 -85.38 -33.10 21.06
C LEU A 702 -85.85 -34.20 20.13
N PHE A 703 -85.23 -35.38 20.17
CA PHE A 703 -85.64 -36.48 19.31
C PHE A 703 -85.65 -37.83 20.02
N GLY A 704 -86.64 -38.64 19.67
CA GLY A 704 -86.77 -40.06 20.00
C GLY A 704 -87.31 -40.77 18.75
N GLU A 705 -88.47 -41.41 18.84
CA GLU A 705 -89.22 -41.91 17.67
C GLU A 705 -89.63 -40.77 16.73
N ARG A 706 -89.88 -39.59 17.31
CA ARG A 706 -90.26 -38.34 16.67
C ARG A 706 -89.32 -37.22 17.11
N ALA A 707 -89.17 -36.21 16.26
CA ALA A 707 -88.42 -35.00 16.58
C ALA A 707 -89.36 -33.85 16.92
N VAL A 708 -89.06 -33.13 17.99
CA VAL A 708 -89.83 -31.99 18.49
C VAL A 708 -88.93 -30.78 18.65
N LEU A 709 -89.38 -29.67 18.09
CA LEU A 709 -88.71 -28.38 18.21
C LEU A 709 -89.16 -27.70 19.50
N ILE A 710 -88.25 -27.52 20.46
CA ILE A 710 -88.55 -26.87 21.75
C ILE A 710 -88.22 -25.39 21.69
N TYR A 711 -87.07 -25.06 21.14
CA TYR A 711 -86.66 -23.67 20.89
C TYR A 711 -86.36 -23.51 19.41
N ASN A 712 -86.83 -22.41 18.83
CA ASN A 712 -86.53 -22.02 17.45
C ASN A 712 -85.90 -20.64 17.45
N ARG A 713 -84.58 -20.57 17.22
CA ARG A 713 -83.83 -19.31 17.11
C ARG A 713 -84.03 -18.35 18.28
N GLN A 714 -84.12 -18.88 19.49
CA GLN A 714 -84.29 -18.10 20.70
C GLN A 714 -82.94 -17.52 21.13
N LYS A 715 -82.90 -16.34 21.76
CA LYS A 715 -81.65 -15.83 22.33
C LYS A 715 -81.18 -16.72 23.48
N LEU A 716 -79.86 -16.90 23.64
CA LEU A 716 -79.31 -17.74 24.70
C LEU A 716 -79.79 -17.34 26.10
N THR A 717 -79.96 -16.04 26.35
CA THR A 717 -80.42 -15.49 27.65
C THR A 717 -81.88 -15.80 27.97
N GLU A 718 -82.67 -16.23 26.99
CA GLU A 718 -84.10 -16.50 27.12
C GLU A 718 -84.40 -18.00 27.26
N ILE A 719 -83.36 -18.84 27.30
CA ILE A 719 -83.50 -20.29 27.45
C ILE A 719 -83.68 -20.68 28.90
N ASP A 720 -84.77 -21.39 29.18
CA ASP A 720 -84.99 -22.07 30.45
C ASP A 720 -84.77 -23.58 30.27
N ILE A 721 -83.68 -24.09 30.84
CA ILE A 721 -83.34 -25.53 30.82
C ILE A 721 -84.49 -26.39 31.39
N GLY A 722 -85.30 -25.86 32.31
CA GLY A 722 -86.47 -26.56 32.84
C GLY A 722 -87.49 -26.96 31.77
N GLN A 723 -87.63 -26.16 30.71
CA GLN A 723 -88.57 -26.42 29.61
C GLN A 723 -88.10 -27.54 28.68
N LEU A 724 -86.82 -27.93 28.73
CA LEU A 724 -86.32 -29.09 27.99
C LEU A 724 -86.80 -30.40 28.61
N ASN A 725 -87.22 -30.41 29.88
CA ASN A 725 -87.62 -31.61 30.60
C ASN A 725 -89.08 -32.01 30.30
N ILE A 726 -89.34 -32.41 29.06
CA ILE A 726 -90.67 -32.81 28.58
C ILE A 726 -90.94 -34.31 28.82
N PRO A 727 -92.21 -34.73 28.99
CA PRO A 727 -92.55 -36.15 29.10
C PRO A 727 -92.03 -36.98 27.92
N MET A 728 -91.35 -38.11 28.19
CA MET A 728 -90.73 -38.95 27.15
C MET A 728 -91.71 -39.49 26.10
N LYS A 729 -92.99 -39.66 26.46
CA LYS A 729 -94.08 -40.01 25.54
C LYS A 729 -94.26 -39.04 24.36
N ILE A 730 -93.72 -37.82 24.47
CA ILE A 730 -93.80 -36.79 23.42
C ILE A 730 -92.82 -37.09 22.28
N CYS A 731 -91.61 -37.53 22.60
CA CYS A 731 -90.59 -37.89 21.61
C CYS A 731 -90.65 -39.37 21.23
N GLY A 732 -91.20 -40.24 22.08
CA GLY A 732 -91.19 -41.70 21.91
C GLY A 732 -89.93 -42.34 22.49
N GLU A 733 -89.97 -43.65 22.71
CA GLU A 733 -88.93 -44.38 23.46
C GLU A 733 -87.79 -44.95 22.58
N THR A 734 -87.99 -45.03 21.26
CA THR A 734 -86.97 -45.47 20.30
C THR A 734 -86.15 -44.30 19.75
N THR A 735 -85.06 -44.55 19.02
CA THR A 735 -84.25 -43.49 18.39
C THR A 735 -84.45 -43.44 16.87
N ASN A 736 -84.92 -42.32 16.34
CA ASN A 736 -85.15 -42.09 14.90
C ASN A 736 -84.37 -40.85 14.43
N PHE A 737 -83.17 -41.08 13.91
CA PHE A 737 -82.30 -40.02 13.43
C PHE A 737 -82.88 -39.29 12.21
N SER A 738 -83.55 -39.99 11.29
CA SER A 738 -84.09 -39.37 10.08
C SER A 738 -85.09 -38.24 10.41
N ALA A 739 -85.92 -38.42 11.45
CA ALA A 739 -86.84 -37.39 11.91
C ALA A 739 -86.11 -36.15 12.46
N ALA A 740 -85.02 -36.34 13.21
CA ALA A 740 -84.22 -35.25 13.78
C ALA A 740 -83.51 -34.45 12.68
N PHE A 741 -82.89 -35.13 11.72
CA PHE A 741 -82.16 -34.49 10.61
C PHE A 741 -83.10 -33.75 9.65
N GLN A 742 -84.29 -34.29 9.37
CA GLN A 742 -85.33 -33.57 8.60
C GLN A 742 -85.74 -32.25 9.28
N MET A 743 -85.85 -32.24 10.62
CA MET A 743 -86.15 -31.03 11.37
C MET A 743 -85.02 -30.01 11.26
N VAL A 744 -83.76 -30.44 11.30
CA VAL A 744 -82.60 -29.56 11.08
C VAL A 744 -82.60 -28.95 9.69
N ILE A 745 -82.82 -29.76 8.64
CA ILE A 745 -82.91 -29.27 7.26
C ILE A 745 -84.00 -28.21 7.14
N LYS A 746 -85.17 -28.46 7.74
CA LYS A 746 -86.26 -27.48 7.78
C LYS A 746 -85.87 -26.20 8.52
N THR A 747 -85.17 -26.29 9.65
CA THR A 747 -84.65 -25.12 10.36
C THR A 747 -83.66 -24.33 9.50
N LEU A 748 -82.75 -25.01 8.80
CA LEU A 748 -81.78 -24.38 7.91
C LEU A 748 -82.45 -23.71 6.72
N GLU A 749 -83.45 -24.34 6.10
CA GLU A 749 -84.27 -23.73 5.03
C GLU A 749 -85.01 -22.48 5.52
N GLU A 750 -85.57 -22.50 6.73
CA GLU A 750 -86.25 -21.34 7.33
C GLU A 750 -85.29 -20.19 7.67
N VAL A 751 -84.03 -20.51 8.00
CA VAL A 751 -82.97 -19.51 8.20
C VAL A 751 -82.59 -18.87 6.86
N ASN A 752 -82.35 -19.69 5.84
CA ASN A 752 -81.87 -19.25 4.53
C ASN A 752 -82.91 -18.42 3.75
N LYS A 753 -84.21 -18.59 4.03
CA LYS A 753 -85.30 -17.80 3.41
C LYS A 753 -85.32 -16.32 3.81
N ASN A 754 -84.56 -15.90 4.83
CA ASN A 754 -84.57 -14.53 5.33
C ASN A 754 -83.21 -13.82 5.05
N PRO A 755 -83.11 -12.96 4.02
CA PRO A 755 -81.84 -12.41 3.54
C PRO A 755 -81.13 -11.49 4.55
N GLU A 756 -81.85 -10.83 5.47
CA GLU A 756 -81.21 -10.05 6.55
C GLU A 756 -80.50 -10.93 7.60
N ARG A 757 -80.80 -12.23 7.61
CA ARG A 757 -80.35 -13.20 8.61
C ARG A 757 -79.40 -14.26 8.04
N ASN A 758 -78.88 -14.07 6.82
CA ASN A 758 -77.74 -14.82 6.28
C ASN A 758 -76.38 -14.43 6.92
N ARG A 759 -76.39 -13.66 8.03
CA ARG A 759 -75.20 -13.24 8.78
C ARG A 759 -74.81 -14.18 9.91
N TYR A 760 -75.63 -15.19 10.23
CA TYR A 760 -75.35 -16.10 11.35
C TYR A 760 -74.45 -17.26 10.92
N GLN A 761 -73.37 -17.50 11.66
CA GLN A 761 -72.63 -18.76 11.56
C GLN A 761 -73.46 -19.89 12.18
N GLN A 762 -73.81 -20.89 11.38
CA GLN A 762 -74.62 -22.03 11.81
C GLN A 762 -73.73 -23.12 12.41
N THR A 763 -73.99 -23.51 13.65
CA THR A 763 -73.27 -24.60 14.33
C THR A 763 -74.25 -25.69 14.75
N LEU A 764 -74.13 -26.88 14.18
CA LEU A 764 -74.95 -28.03 14.53
C LEU A 764 -74.24 -28.88 15.59
N ILE A 765 -74.92 -29.16 16.69
CA ILE A 765 -74.41 -29.98 17.80
C ILE A 765 -75.38 -31.14 17.99
N PHE A 766 -74.86 -32.35 17.81
CA PHE A 766 -75.61 -33.59 17.92
C PHE A 766 -75.13 -34.39 19.12
N MET A 767 -76.05 -34.74 20.02
CA MET A 767 -75.76 -35.45 21.27
C MET A 767 -76.73 -36.63 21.42
N THR A 768 -76.20 -37.85 21.45
CA THR A 768 -76.95 -39.12 21.55
C THR A 768 -76.19 -40.13 22.41
N ASP A 769 -76.91 -41.04 23.06
CA ASP A 769 -76.38 -42.23 23.75
C ASP A 769 -76.41 -43.50 22.88
N GLY A 770 -76.92 -43.41 21.65
CA GLY A 770 -77.09 -44.54 20.75
C GLY A 770 -75.78 -45.24 20.36
N GLU A 771 -75.85 -46.56 20.14
CA GLU A 771 -74.71 -47.37 19.75
C GLU A 771 -74.14 -47.00 18.36
N PRO A 772 -72.82 -47.08 18.15
CA PRO A 772 -72.16 -46.69 16.90
C PRO A 772 -72.63 -47.44 15.62
N GLN A 773 -73.36 -48.54 15.77
CA GLN A 773 -73.80 -49.38 14.65
C GLN A 773 -75.06 -48.85 13.93
N VAL A 774 -75.77 -47.89 14.52
CA VAL A 774 -76.95 -47.20 13.93
C VAL A 774 -76.62 -45.72 13.68
N TYR A 775 -75.35 -45.38 13.47
CA TYR A 775 -74.95 -44.00 13.22
C TYR A 775 -75.56 -43.47 11.91
N PRO A 776 -76.17 -42.27 11.88
CA PRO A 776 -76.94 -41.79 10.72
C PRO A 776 -76.05 -41.24 9.61
N GLN A 777 -75.20 -42.09 9.04
CA GLN A 777 -74.20 -41.70 8.04
C GLN A 777 -74.84 -41.15 6.77
N LYS A 778 -76.01 -41.68 6.38
CA LYS A 778 -76.75 -41.22 5.20
C LYS A 778 -77.32 -39.81 5.42
N GLU A 779 -77.90 -39.54 6.58
CA GLU A 779 -78.46 -38.24 6.94
C GLU A 779 -77.38 -37.19 7.17
N LEU A 780 -76.24 -37.57 7.76
CA LEU A 780 -75.06 -36.71 7.88
C LEU A 780 -74.51 -36.33 6.50
N GLN A 781 -74.40 -37.30 5.58
CA GLN A 781 -73.98 -37.02 4.21
C GLN A 781 -74.96 -36.07 3.52
N GLN A 782 -76.28 -36.25 3.71
CA GLN A 782 -77.30 -35.33 3.19
C GLN A 782 -77.18 -33.91 3.75
N LEU A 783 -76.83 -33.74 5.02
CA LEU A 783 -76.54 -32.42 5.60
C LEU A 783 -75.23 -31.82 5.09
N CYS A 784 -74.20 -32.63 4.85
CA CYS A 784 -72.94 -32.17 4.27
C CYS A 784 -73.10 -31.75 2.80
N ASP A 785 -73.96 -32.45 2.05
CA ASP A 785 -74.28 -32.16 0.65
C ASP A 785 -75.33 -31.05 0.51
N TYR A 786 -75.97 -30.64 1.61
CA TYR A 786 -76.93 -29.55 1.63
C TYR A 786 -76.23 -28.23 1.27
N ARG A 787 -76.42 -27.79 0.03
CA ARG A 787 -76.05 -26.45 -0.42
C ARG A 787 -77.26 -25.54 -0.26
N PRO A 788 -77.17 -24.46 0.54
CA PRO A 788 -78.16 -23.39 0.48
C PRO A 788 -78.28 -22.93 -0.98
N GLY A 789 -79.50 -22.88 -1.51
CA GLY A 789 -79.77 -22.30 -2.83
C GLY A 789 -79.51 -20.81 -2.85
#